data_AF-A0A1Y2BKJ0-F1
#
_entry.id   AF-A0A1Y2BKJ0-F1
#
_cell.length_a   1.000
_cell.length_b   1.000
_cell.length_c   1.000
_cell.angle_alpha   90.00
_cell.angle_beta   90.00
_cell.angle_gamma   90.00
#
_symmetry.space_group_name_H-M   'P 1'
#
loop_
_entity.id
_entity.type
_entity.pdbx_description
1 polymer ?
#
loop_
_entity_poly.entity_id
_entity_poly.type
_entity_poly.pdbx_seq_one_letter_code
_entity_poly.pdbx_strand_id
1 'polypeptide(L)'
;METPTNVSCNENYVGLIDKYGRLCIDSEGTTADIRGEGEVHYLVTGAIESNIFTGEAIPESIVLTINGNSTQVKEDAFKQGVKLFEVDPTTKVITNIDYTATPEVKQARLKAFMCEDYICYRTYGYFLIGNTIYTLSKKGSILDDTKEAYTGTCSSTTIGKIHKETDLFLCLDYAQGSAVKSQKIDVTSGNEQNYIMSEVASNIFTNAATTDASKYIIVQVGNHAILRNVLLERRGYYLSSTGNVLLVAASATTALKVVACSTAASNVSSCTNQASVVAGYYVHGKENATIIKCTGTAVNTCTLVAATTAGYYAGALKNLIYTSGTVCAEVKEPGLGYYKSEGTSFIECKMNAGNEECTVITNPTSTVTCTADNVGKLVYGGSENSVKLCLAEAVGQGTAQEKTFSNTGTFLLKYKDNNIFGINQNYGGVIKITSNSMTIDLDADGSRCLLDSDKVTISNVEVSGSCATGKTIKTCSNGMCYNVEGDDSTPECIPKTGDFCEKDVDYITSDAEGNTIIKEVEGQTTSQKGYLFQCVKSDSPCTPYTKPGYLISGVNDGKRVYKCKNEASAGAAADVKCERTKIPTETETCTDARVGTIVYKSASSVGLCYGSTAEDIHELVTGETTHMMLKYTNDNAFGITNNQYVVVAIKGTTVTLNADYEKDYGYQYLYAHNTTNKILTKGETCPAPVENVYPISEYECTNGICTKTTNAA
;
A
#
# COMPACT_ATOMS: atom_id res chain seq x y z
N MET A 1 18.36 34.74 42.27
CA MET A 1 18.01 33.50 41.57
C MET A 1 16.62 33.13 42.03
N GLU A 2 15.60 33.45 41.24
CA GLU A 2 14.25 32.97 41.52
C GLU A 2 14.25 31.45 41.33
N THR A 3 13.86 30.71 42.37
CA THR A 3 13.55 29.28 42.24
C THR A 3 12.45 29.15 41.18
N PRO A 4 12.67 28.39 40.10
CA PRO A 4 11.68 28.25 39.05
C PRO A 4 10.40 27.65 39.66
N THR A 5 9.28 28.36 39.51
CA THR A 5 7.96 27.84 39.84
C THR A 5 7.74 26.55 39.05
N ASN A 6 7.52 25.45 39.76
CA ASN A 6 7.25 24.14 39.15
C ASN A 6 6.03 24.28 38.23
N VAL A 7 6.23 24.03 36.93
CA VAL A 7 5.12 23.70 36.04
C VAL A 7 4.55 22.39 36.58
N SER A 8 3.36 22.44 37.19
CA SER A 8 2.70 21.25 37.68
C SER A 8 2.20 20.46 36.48
N CYS A 9 2.76 19.27 36.21
CA CYS A 9 2.12 18.36 35.27
C CYS A 9 0.73 18.04 35.82
N ASN A 10 -0.29 18.32 35.01
CA ASN A 10 -1.65 17.86 35.23
C ASN A 10 -2.08 17.15 33.95
N GLU A 11 -3.31 16.63 33.93
CA GLU A 11 -3.88 15.94 32.77
C GLU A 11 -3.69 16.70 31.44
N ASN A 12 -3.76 18.03 31.45
CA ASN A 12 -3.60 18.86 30.24
C ASN A 12 -2.17 18.97 29.72
N TYR A 13 -1.17 18.50 30.49
CA TYR A 13 0.24 18.68 30.17
C TYR A 13 1.00 17.37 29.95
N VAL A 14 0.35 16.20 30.03
CA VAL A 14 1.02 14.92 29.78
C VAL A 14 1.53 14.85 28.34
N GLY A 15 2.80 14.49 28.17
CA GLY A 15 3.49 14.48 26.87
C GLY A 15 4.10 15.83 26.46
N LEU A 16 3.81 16.94 27.16
CA LEU A 16 4.41 18.25 26.87
C LEU A 16 5.78 18.44 27.54
N ILE A 17 6.66 19.16 26.84
CA ILE A 17 7.97 19.58 27.33
C ILE A 17 7.86 21.02 27.82
N ASP A 18 8.23 21.28 29.08
CA ASP A 18 8.22 22.64 29.61
C ASP A 18 9.42 23.47 29.10
N LYS A 19 9.39 24.78 29.39
CA LYS A 19 10.46 25.72 29.00
C LYS A 19 11.85 25.39 29.59
N TYR A 20 11.92 24.45 30.52
CA TYR A 20 13.17 23.98 31.12
C TYR A 20 13.59 22.61 30.56
N GLY A 21 12.98 22.13 29.48
CA GLY A 21 13.30 20.82 28.95
C GLY A 21 12.96 19.72 29.95
N ARG A 22 11.76 19.77 30.55
CA ARG A 22 11.22 18.66 31.33
C ARG A 22 9.96 18.12 30.67
N LEU A 23 9.94 16.82 30.40
CA LEU A 23 8.78 16.10 29.87
C LEU A 23 7.82 15.73 31.01
N CYS A 24 6.54 16.06 30.88
CA CYS A 24 5.49 15.58 31.78
C CYS A 24 5.09 14.14 31.41
N ILE A 25 5.30 13.19 32.32
CA ILE A 25 5.11 11.75 32.06
C ILE A 25 3.69 11.30 32.41
N ASP A 26 3.12 11.81 33.49
CA ASP A 26 1.79 11.45 33.98
C ASP A 26 1.05 12.65 34.59
N SER A 27 -0.25 12.47 34.85
CA SER A 27 -1.12 13.49 35.43
C SER A 27 -0.88 13.71 36.93
N GLU A 28 -0.02 12.89 37.57
CA GLU A 28 0.31 12.96 39.00
C GLU A 28 1.45 13.95 39.29
N GLY A 29 2.01 14.61 38.27
CA GLY A 29 3.06 15.61 38.44
C GLY A 29 4.46 15.12 38.06
N THR A 30 4.61 13.89 37.58
CA THR A 30 5.93 13.32 37.31
C THR A 30 6.57 13.99 36.10
N THR A 31 7.77 14.54 36.29
CA THR A 31 8.58 15.15 35.22
C THR A 31 9.88 14.39 35.01
N ALA A 32 10.34 14.32 33.77
CA ALA A 32 11.67 13.84 33.40
C ALA A 32 12.49 14.95 32.76
N ASP A 33 13.72 15.15 33.23
CA ASP A 33 14.68 16.05 32.58
C ASP A 33 15.18 15.40 31.28
N ILE A 34 14.99 16.09 30.16
CA ILE A 34 15.36 15.57 28.83
C ILE A 34 16.82 15.90 28.45
N ARG A 35 17.60 16.50 29.35
CA ARG A 35 18.99 16.94 29.09
C ARG A 35 20.08 15.91 29.47
N GLY A 36 19.77 14.61 29.44
CA GLY A 36 20.71 13.55 29.81
C GLY A 36 21.58 13.06 28.65
N GLU A 37 22.82 12.65 28.92
CA GLU A 37 23.64 11.91 27.94
C GLU A 37 23.09 10.47 27.77
N GLY A 38 22.78 10.07 26.54
CA GLY A 38 22.33 8.71 26.20
C GLY A 38 20.88 8.61 25.72
N GLU A 39 20.49 7.40 25.34
CA GLU A 39 19.14 7.05 24.90
C GLU A 39 18.33 6.52 26.10
N VAL A 40 17.22 7.17 26.43
CA VAL A 40 16.35 6.82 27.57
C VAL A 40 14.91 6.64 27.07
N HIS A 41 14.26 5.55 27.47
CA HIS A 41 12.87 5.27 27.12
C HIS A 41 11.94 5.52 28.32
N TYR A 42 10.81 6.19 28.09
CA TYR A 42 9.79 6.52 29.09
C TYR A 42 8.44 5.92 28.72
N LEU A 43 7.67 5.49 29.72
CA LEU A 43 6.27 5.09 29.53
C LEU A 43 5.34 6.28 29.76
N VAL A 44 4.58 6.68 28.74
CA VAL A 44 3.57 7.74 28.80
C VAL A 44 2.18 7.16 28.56
N THR A 45 1.19 7.66 29.28
CA THR A 45 -0.21 7.21 29.13
C THR A 45 -0.86 7.84 27.89
N GLY A 46 -1.37 7.02 26.97
CA GLY A 46 -2.17 7.48 25.81
C GLY A 46 -3.64 7.75 26.17
N ALA A 47 -4.10 7.28 27.33
CA ALA A 47 -5.50 7.40 27.77
C ALA A 47 -5.95 8.82 28.18
N ILE A 48 -5.14 9.85 27.92
CA ILE A 48 -5.45 11.23 28.29
C ILE A 48 -5.68 12.02 26.99
N GLU A 49 -6.88 12.56 26.81
CA GLU A 49 -7.30 13.28 25.59
C GLU A 49 -6.39 14.47 25.23
N SER A 50 -5.70 15.05 26.21
CA SER A 50 -4.77 16.16 26.07
C SER A 50 -3.31 15.75 25.84
N ASN A 51 -3.01 14.46 25.73
CA ASN A 51 -1.68 14.02 25.35
C ASN A 51 -1.43 14.34 23.86
N ILE A 52 -0.35 15.07 23.58
CA ILE A 52 0.05 15.47 22.22
C ILE A 52 0.33 14.29 21.27
N PHE A 53 0.46 13.09 21.83
CA PHE A 53 0.66 11.83 21.10
C PHE A 53 -0.64 11.08 20.82
N THR A 54 -1.81 11.70 20.99
CA THR A 54 -3.09 11.04 20.71
C THR A 54 -3.58 11.31 19.28
N GLY A 55 -3.62 10.26 18.46
CA GLY A 55 -4.73 10.04 17.52
C GLY A 55 -5.91 9.37 18.26
N GLU A 56 -7.11 9.33 17.68
CA GLU A 56 -8.38 8.82 18.26
C GLU A 56 -8.25 8.02 19.57
N ALA A 57 -8.69 8.60 20.71
CA ALA A 57 -8.83 7.99 22.05
C ALA A 57 -8.32 6.54 22.23
N ILE A 58 -7.00 6.33 22.14
CA ILE A 58 -6.40 5.01 22.30
C ILE A 58 -6.10 4.81 23.80
N PRO A 59 -6.69 3.81 24.48
CA PRO A 59 -6.43 3.54 25.91
C PRO A 59 -5.04 2.91 26.16
N GLU A 60 -4.08 3.09 25.25
CA GLU A 60 -2.81 2.38 25.18
C GLU A 60 -1.66 3.18 25.84
N SER A 61 -0.53 2.51 26.10
CA SER A 61 0.66 3.17 26.65
C SER A 61 1.66 3.43 25.54
N ILE A 62 2.22 4.63 25.51
CA ILE A 62 3.17 5.11 24.51
C ILE A 62 4.57 5.03 25.11
N VAL A 63 5.54 4.54 24.34
CA VAL A 63 6.93 4.54 24.77
C VAL A 63 7.67 5.67 24.04
N LEU A 64 8.28 6.57 24.79
CA LEU A 64 9.00 7.73 24.27
C LEU A 64 10.50 7.54 24.43
N THR A 65 11.26 7.65 23.34
CA THR A 65 12.73 7.67 23.37
C THR A 65 13.25 9.10 23.44
N ILE A 66 14.23 9.36 24.30
CA ILE A 66 14.91 10.65 24.44
C ILE A 66 16.40 10.43 24.28
N ASN A 67 17.04 11.13 23.34
CA ASN A 67 18.48 11.06 23.10
C ASN A 67 19.10 12.45 23.38
N GLY A 68 20.21 12.50 24.12
CA GLY A 68 20.75 13.71 24.75
C GLY A 68 20.97 14.98 23.92
N ASN A 69 20.88 14.93 22.59
CA ASN A 69 20.97 16.10 21.71
C ASN A 69 19.68 16.39 20.91
N SER A 70 18.65 15.55 21.03
CA SER A 70 17.36 15.74 20.39
C SER A 70 16.27 14.92 21.09
N THR A 71 15.20 15.57 21.53
CA THR A 71 13.94 14.88 21.79
C THR A 71 13.30 14.56 20.45
N GLN A 72 13.74 13.48 19.82
CA GLN A 72 12.94 12.90 18.77
C GLN A 72 11.82 12.15 19.48
N VAL A 73 10.58 12.57 19.23
CA VAL A 73 9.45 11.66 19.41
C VAL A 73 9.60 10.65 18.28
N LYS A 74 10.54 9.73 18.44
CA LYS A 74 10.36 8.44 17.86
C LYS A 74 9.36 7.77 18.80
N GLU A 75 8.15 7.57 18.30
CA GLU A 75 7.58 6.24 18.44
C GLU A 75 8.67 5.30 17.90
N ASP A 76 9.67 4.94 18.72
CA ASP A 76 10.55 3.85 18.37
C ASP A 76 9.66 2.62 18.47
N ALA A 77 9.01 2.35 17.36
CA ALA A 77 9.27 1.19 16.53
C ALA A 77 10.11 0.10 17.17
N PHE A 78 9.71 -0.35 18.37
CA PHE A 78 10.11 -1.67 18.82
C PHE A 78 9.82 -2.60 17.66
N LYS A 79 10.84 -3.38 17.27
CA LYS A 79 10.65 -4.42 16.27
C LYS A 79 9.38 -5.18 16.61
N GLN A 80 8.53 -5.38 15.60
CA GLN A 80 7.28 -6.11 15.75
C GLN A 80 7.48 -7.37 16.60
N GLY A 81 6.47 -7.67 17.42
CA GLY A 81 6.45 -8.82 18.31
C GLY A 81 6.43 -8.43 19.79
N VAL A 82 6.63 -9.45 20.61
CA VAL A 82 6.49 -9.38 22.06
C VAL A 82 7.77 -8.85 22.69
N LYS A 83 7.64 -7.88 23.59
CA LYS A 83 8.73 -7.27 24.35
C LYS A 83 8.42 -7.27 25.84
N LEU A 84 9.44 -7.56 26.63
CA LEU A 84 9.38 -7.48 28.08
C LEU A 84 10.29 -6.37 28.57
N PHE A 85 9.77 -5.55 29.47
CA PHE A 85 10.51 -4.44 30.02
C PHE A 85 10.42 -4.41 31.54
N GLU A 86 11.51 -3.97 32.16
CA GLU A 86 11.50 -3.53 33.54
C GLU A 86 11.20 -2.04 33.56
N VAL A 87 10.14 -1.66 34.26
CA VAL A 87 9.70 -0.27 34.42
C VAL A 87 9.96 0.15 35.84
N ASP A 88 10.81 1.15 36.03
CA ASP A 88 10.97 1.75 37.34
C ASP A 88 9.69 2.51 37.72
N PRO A 89 9.03 2.16 38.84
CA PRO A 89 7.70 2.67 39.14
C PRO A 89 7.70 4.17 39.50
N THR A 90 8.86 4.70 39.90
CA THR A 90 9.04 6.09 40.31
C THR A 90 9.41 6.97 39.13
N THR A 91 10.39 6.55 38.32
CA THR A 91 10.90 7.36 37.20
C THR A 91 10.21 7.09 35.87
N LYS A 92 9.43 5.99 35.78
CA LYS A 92 8.83 5.47 34.55
C LYS A 92 9.83 5.16 33.43
N VAL A 93 11.11 5.08 33.77
CA VAL A 93 12.16 4.65 32.84
C VAL A 93 11.98 3.18 32.54
N ILE A 94 12.02 2.86 31.25
CA ILE A 94 11.86 1.52 30.72
C ILE A 94 13.23 1.00 30.30
N THR A 95 13.63 -0.15 30.84
CA THR A 95 14.79 -0.89 30.35
C THR A 95 14.32 -2.19 29.69
N ASN A 96 14.72 -2.37 28.43
CA ASN A 96 14.46 -3.61 27.69
C ASN A 96 15.17 -4.78 28.36
N ILE A 97 14.44 -5.88 28.57
CA ILE A 97 14.99 -7.09 29.17
C ILE A 97 15.41 -8.01 28.04
N ASP A 98 16.70 -8.32 27.98
CA ASP A 98 17.20 -9.40 27.13
C ASP A 98 16.77 -10.74 27.73
N TYR A 99 16.01 -11.52 26.95
CA TYR A 99 15.54 -12.86 27.34
C TYR A 99 16.67 -13.84 27.65
N THR A 100 17.88 -13.58 27.14
CA THR A 100 19.06 -14.44 27.36
C THR A 100 19.82 -14.10 28.63
N ALA A 101 19.57 -12.93 29.22
CA ALA A 101 20.30 -12.48 30.38
C ALA A 101 19.71 -13.10 31.66
N THR A 102 20.56 -13.42 32.64
CA THR A 102 20.18 -13.82 34.02
C THR A 102 20.28 -12.67 35.04
N PRO A 103 19.89 -11.41 34.75
CA PRO A 103 19.92 -10.38 35.77
C PRO A 103 18.82 -10.66 36.80
N GLU A 104 19.00 -10.08 37.97
CA GLU A 104 18.03 -10.11 39.06
C GLU A 104 16.78 -9.30 38.68
N VAL A 105 15.88 -9.91 37.90
CA VAL A 105 14.64 -9.28 37.46
C VAL A 105 13.72 -9.06 38.66
N LYS A 106 13.43 -7.79 38.98
CA LYS A 106 12.57 -7.42 40.11
C LYS A 106 11.09 -7.58 39.72
N GLN A 107 10.46 -8.61 40.27
CA GLN A 107 9.09 -9.02 39.97
C GLN A 107 8.10 -7.84 39.88
N ALA A 108 8.07 -6.93 40.86
CA ALA A 108 7.08 -5.83 40.90
C ALA A 108 7.19 -4.80 39.75
N ARG A 109 8.22 -4.89 38.89
CA ARG A 109 8.56 -3.87 37.88
C ARG A 109 8.38 -4.35 36.44
N LEU A 110 8.03 -5.61 36.22
CA LEU A 110 7.87 -6.16 34.88
C LEU A 110 6.59 -5.68 34.17
N LYS A 111 6.72 -5.34 32.89
CA LYS A 111 5.60 -5.09 31.98
C LYS A 111 5.89 -5.76 30.62
N ALA A 112 4.86 -6.34 30.03
CA ALA A 112 4.94 -6.93 28.70
C ALA A 112 4.09 -6.14 27.72
N PHE A 113 4.63 -5.96 26.53
CA PHE A 113 3.97 -5.29 25.42
C PHE A 113 4.07 -6.15 24.17
N MET A 114 3.05 -6.08 23.35
CA MET A 114 3.02 -6.67 22.02
C MET A 114 2.96 -5.52 21.04
N CYS A 115 3.96 -5.43 20.17
CA CYS A 115 4.12 -4.32 19.25
C CYS A 115 3.79 -4.76 17.83
N GLU A 116 2.84 -4.09 17.19
CA GLU A 116 2.41 -4.30 15.81
C GLU A 116 2.42 -2.96 15.08
N ASP A 117 3.03 -2.90 13.90
CA ASP A 117 3.13 -1.68 13.10
C ASP A 117 3.54 -0.44 13.91
N TYR A 118 4.48 -0.68 14.83
CA TYR A 118 5.04 0.31 15.76
C TYR A 118 4.13 0.77 16.90
N ILE A 119 2.90 0.22 17.00
CA ILE A 119 1.97 0.43 18.11
C ILE A 119 2.10 -0.71 19.11
N CYS A 120 2.36 -0.38 20.38
CA CYS A 120 2.57 -1.37 21.44
C CYS A 120 1.41 -1.38 22.44
N TYR A 121 0.74 -2.52 22.56
CA TYR A 121 -0.32 -2.72 23.55
C TYR A 121 0.14 -3.65 24.66
N ARG A 122 -0.33 -3.36 25.88
CA ARG A 122 0.02 -4.16 27.05
C ARG A 122 -0.55 -5.57 26.92
N THR A 123 0.31 -6.57 27.01
CA THR A 123 -0.06 -7.99 26.98
C THR A 123 0.24 -8.68 28.32
N TYR A 124 -0.19 -9.93 28.46
CA TYR A 124 -0.13 -10.69 29.71
C TYR A 124 -0.07 -12.20 29.42
N GLY A 125 0.50 -12.94 30.37
CA GLY A 125 0.77 -14.36 30.21
C GLY A 125 2.05 -14.83 30.91
N TYR A 126 2.69 -15.85 30.38
CA TYR A 126 3.95 -16.42 30.89
C TYR A 126 5.14 -16.00 30.04
N PHE A 127 6.27 -15.73 30.68
CA PHE A 127 7.50 -15.28 30.01
C PHE A 127 8.70 -16.01 30.59
N LEU A 128 9.55 -16.57 29.73
CA LEU A 128 10.82 -17.20 30.11
C LEU A 128 11.95 -16.17 30.01
N ILE A 129 12.55 -15.80 31.14
CA ILE A 129 13.72 -14.91 31.18
C ILE A 129 14.87 -15.70 31.79
N GLY A 130 15.94 -15.91 31.04
CA GLY A 130 16.96 -16.88 31.38
C GLY A 130 16.33 -18.27 31.58
N ASN A 131 16.39 -18.80 32.81
CA ASN A 131 15.82 -20.11 33.17
C ASN A 131 14.55 -20.02 34.02
N THR A 132 14.05 -18.81 34.24
CA THR A 132 12.96 -18.52 35.18
C THR A 132 11.70 -18.11 34.44
N ILE A 133 10.55 -18.63 34.88
CA ILE A 133 9.26 -18.29 34.27
C ILE A 133 8.51 -17.30 35.14
N TYR A 134 8.12 -16.20 34.52
CA TYR A 134 7.41 -15.09 35.13
C TYR A 134 5.96 -15.06 34.65
N THR A 135 5.04 -14.80 35.58
CA THR A 135 3.63 -14.63 35.27
C THR A 135 3.25 -13.16 35.39
N LEU A 136 2.83 -12.60 34.26
CA LEU A 136 2.28 -11.25 34.17
C LEU A 136 0.77 -11.35 34.05
N SER A 137 0.06 -11.10 35.15
CA SER A 137 -1.40 -11.16 35.17
C SER A 137 -2.04 -9.80 34.83
N LYS A 138 -3.25 -9.84 34.26
CA LYS A 138 -4.05 -8.63 34.00
C LYS A 138 -4.46 -7.89 35.29
N LYS A 139 -4.58 -8.60 36.42
CA LYS A 139 -4.99 -8.06 37.74
C LYS A 139 -3.86 -7.41 38.54
N GLY A 140 -2.63 -7.39 38.01
CA GLY A 140 -1.57 -6.52 38.53
C GLY A 140 -0.67 -7.11 39.63
N SER A 141 -0.78 -8.40 39.96
CA SER A 141 0.31 -9.08 40.66
C SER A 141 1.24 -9.73 39.62
N ILE A 142 2.52 -9.32 39.66
CA ILE A 142 3.60 -10.07 39.03
C ILE A 142 4.07 -11.04 40.11
N LEU A 143 3.87 -12.32 39.86
CA LEU A 143 4.28 -13.37 40.78
C LEU A 143 5.42 -14.14 40.12
N ASP A 144 6.44 -14.44 40.92
CA ASP A 144 7.34 -15.52 40.58
C ASP A 144 6.53 -16.81 40.49
N ASP A 145 6.49 -17.42 39.31
CA ASP A 145 5.92 -18.76 39.19
C ASP A 145 6.99 -19.85 39.40
N THR A 146 8.21 -19.49 39.86
CA THR A 146 9.13 -20.49 40.42
C THR A 146 8.58 -21.20 41.64
N LYS A 147 7.48 -20.71 42.24
CA LYS A 147 6.96 -21.25 43.50
C LYS A 147 6.14 -22.51 43.39
N GLU A 148 5.98 -23.08 42.19
CA GLU A 148 5.86 -24.53 41.93
C GLU A 148 5.23 -24.69 40.54
N ALA A 149 6.05 -24.96 39.52
CA ALA A 149 5.54 -25.51 38.28
C ALA A 149 4.80 -26.82 38.64
N TYR A 150 3.47 -26.77 38.65
CA TYR A 150 2.58 -27.79 39.19
C TYR A 150 2.91 -29.17 38.60
N THR A 151 3.49 -30.11 39.35
CA THR A 151 3.89 -31.43 38.79
C THR A 151 2.73 -32.42 38.61
N GLY A 152 1.50 -31.96 38.39
CA GLY A 152 0.30 -32.81 38.35
C GLY A 152 -0.44 -32.82 37.01
N THR A 153 -1.54 -33.57 36.97
CA THR A 153 -2.37 -33.70 35.76
C THR A 153 -3.33 -32.52 35.62
N CYS A 154 -3.51 -32.02 34.40
CA CYS A 154 -4.41 -30.90 34.18
C CYS A 154 -5.85 -31.22 34.61
N SER A 155 -6.46 -30.26 35.30
CA SER A 155 -7.82 -30.28 35.83
C SER A 155 -8.48 -28.90 35.62
N SER A 156 -9.78 -28.79 35.91
CA SER A 156 -10.51 -27.51 35.76
C SER A 156 -9.92 -26.34 36.55
N THR A 157 -9.20 -26.61 37.65
CA THR A 157 -8.55 -25.60 38.50
C THR A 157 -7.12 -25.27 38.06
N THR A 158 -6.60 -25.98 37.06
CA THR A 158 -5.25 -25.79 36.52
C THR A 158 -5.25 -25.38 35.05
N ILE A 159 -6.41 -25.17 34.42
CA ILE A 159 -6.50 -24.63 33.05
C ILE A 159 -5.79 -23.27 32.98
N GLY A 160 -4.94 -23.13 31.97
CA GLY A 160 -4.08 -21.99 31.70
C GLY A 160 -2.87 -21.88 32.62
N LYS A 161 -2.59 -22.91 33.44
CA LYS A 161 -1.34 -23.00 34.17
C LYS A 161 -0.30 -23.78 33.37
N ILE A 162 0.95 -23.35 33.52
CA ILE A 162 2.09 -24.13 33.06
C ILE A 162 2.50 -25.14 34.13
N HIS A 163 3.06 -26.25 33.68
CA HIS A 163 3.80 -27.17 34.51
C HIS A 163 5.10 -27.59 33.84
N LYS A 164 6.06 -27.98 34.68
CA LYS A 164 7.41 -28.36 34.27
C LYS A 164 7.67 -29.77 34.76
N GLU A 165 7.88 -30.67 33.80
CA GLU A 165 8.49 -31.98 34.05
C GLU A 165 9.92 -31.93 33.49
N THR A 166 10.25 -32.77 32.51
CA THR A 166 11.41 -32.56 31.62
C THR A 166 11.19 -31.44 30.61
N ASP A 167 9.93 -31.24 30.20
CA ASP A 167 9.52 -30.21 29.26
C ASP A 167 8.50 -29.26 29.90
N LEU A 168 8.25 -28.12 29.24
CA LEU A 168 7.17 -27.20 29.61
C LEU A 168 5.86 -27.61 28.94
N PHE A 169 4.81 -27.65 29.73
CA PHE A 169 3.47 -27.99 29.27
C PHE A 169 2.47 -26.92 29.72
N LEU A 170 1.57 -26.52 28.82
CA LEU A 170 0.44 -25.65 29.12
C LEU A 170 -0.82 -26.49 29.29
N CYS A 171 -1.53 -26.32 30.40
CA CYS A 171 -2.84 -26.93 30.60
C CYS A 171 -3.92 -26.18 29.81
N LEU A 172 -4.57 -26.84 28.84
CA LEU A 172 -5.55 -26.20 27.94
C LEU A 172 -7.02 -26.56 28.24
N ASP A 173 -7.25 -27.61 29.05
CA ASP A 173 -8.34 -28.60 28.91
C ASP A 173 -9.63 -28.13 28.20
N TYR A 174 -9.86 -28.72 27.02
CA TYR A 174 -10.96 -28.46 26.09
C TYR A 174 -11.84 -29.71 25.94
N ALA A 175 -12.58 -30.13 26.97
CA ALA A 175 -13.41 -31.33 26.78
C ALA A 175 -14.63 -31.51 27.67
N GLN A 176 -15.54 -32.34 27.16
CA GLN A 176 -15.74 -33.63 27.84
C GLN A 176 -15.32 -34.78 26.91
N GLY A 177 -14.25 -35.51 27.30
CA GLY A 177 -13.71 -36.69 26.60
C GLY A 177 -12.27 -36.58 26.06
N SER A 178 -11.54 -35.47 26.25
CA SER A 178 -10.26 -35.23 25.56
C SER A 178 -9.09 -36.00 26.16
N ALA A 179 -8.27 -36.55 25.26
CA ALA A 179 -7.00 -37.21 25.55
C ALA A 179 -5.82 -36.23 25.72
N VAL A 180 -5.98 -34.94 25.37
CA VAL A 180 -4.94 -33.92 25.48
C VAL A 180 -5.40 -32.87 26.47
N LYS A 181 -5.01 -33.03 27.73
CA LYS A 181 -5.29 -32.05 28.80
C LYS A 181 -4.20 -30.99 28.91
N SER A 182 -3.01 -31.30 28.39
CA SER A 182 -1.82 -30.46 28.35
C SER A 182 -1.16 -30.50 26.99
N GLN A 183 -0.48 -29.42 26.62
CA GLN A 183 0.28 -29.34 25.38
C GLN A 183 1.73 -28.97 25.69
N LYS A 184 2.68 -29.76 25.17
CA LYS A 184 4.10 -29.41 25.22
C LYS A 184 4.28 -28.11 24.44
N ILE A 185 4.92 -27.14 25.06
CA ILE A 185 5.20 -25.84 24.48
C ILE A 185 6.71 -25.65 24.41
N ASP A 186 7.17 -25.28 23.23
CA ASP A 186 8.57 -24.93 23.03
C ASP A 186 8.70 -23.41 22.90
N VAL A 187 8.85 -22.77 24.05
CA VAL A 187 9.12 -21.33 24.17
C VAL A 187 10.53 -20.95 23.70
N THR A 188 11.31 -21.86 23.10
CA THR A 188 12.64 -21.57 22.54
C THR A 188 12.70 -21.74 21.03
N SER A 189 11.69 -22.36 20.42
CA SER A 189 11.72 -22.78 19.01
C SER A 189 11.60 -21.67 17.96
N GLY A 190 11.47 -20.40 18.35
CA GLY A 190 11.31 -19.27 17.43
C GLY A 190 9.99 -19.25 16.63
N ASN A 191 9.26 -20.36 16.58
CA ASN A 191 8.01 -20.49 15.86
C ASN A 191 6.83 -20.10 16.75
N GLU A 192 5.99 -19.19 16.25
CA GLU A 192 4.75 -18.83 16.93
C GLU A 192 3.67 -19.89 16.68
N GLN A 193 2.99 -20.33 17.74
CA GLN A 193 1.93 -21.33 17.70
C GLN A 193 0.69 -20.81 18.44
N ASN A 194 -0.51 -21.11 17.93
CA ASN A 194 -1.76 -20.70 18.56
C ASN A 194 -2.53 -21.92 19.10
N TYR A 195 -2.97 -21.82 20.35
CA TYR A 195 -3.73 -22.85 21.07
C TYR A 195 -5.09 -22.33 21.51
N ILE A 196 -6.09 -23.20 21.49
CA ILE A 196 -7.41 -22.89 22.08
C ILE A 196 -7.46 -23.48 23.48
N MET A 197 -7.96 -22.68 24.42
CA MET A 197 -8.12 -23.07 25.80
C MET A 197 -9.49 -22.65 26.33
N SER A 198 -10.06 -23.44 27.24
CA SER A 198 -11.30 -23.07 27.93
C SER A 198 -11.10 -21.82 28.80
N GLU A 199 -12.04 -20.88 28.73
CA GLU A 199 -12.02 -19.71 29.61
C GLU A 199 -12.56 -20.10 30.99
N VAL A 200 -11.68 -20.13 32.00
CA VAL A 200 -12.08 -20.36 33.39
C VAL A 200 -11.69 -19.19 34.28
N ALA A 201 -12.50 -18.94 35.32
CA ALA A 201 -12.31 -17.88 36.30
C ALA A 201 -10.94 -17.90 37.02
N SER A 202 -10.33 -19.08 37.15
CA SER A 202 -9.06 -19.30 37.86
C SER A 202 -7.82 -19.20 36.99
N ASN A 203 -7.97 -18.82 35.72
CA ASN A 203 -6.88 -18.77 34.77
C ASN A 203 -6.20 -17.39 34.75
N ILE A 204 -4.87 -17.36 34.64
CA ILE A 204 -4.06 -16.14 34.57
C ILE A 204 -4.40 -15.22 33.38
N PHE A 205 -5.04 -15.78 32.34
CA PHE A 205 -5.40 -15.06 31.13
C PHE A 205 -6.80 -14.39 31.20
N THR A 206 -7.58 -14.59 32.26
CA THR A 206 -9.00 -14.16 32.31
C THR A 206 -9.24 -13.09 33.39
N ASN A 207 -10.09 -12.09 33.09
CA ASN A 207 -10.37 -10.97 34.01
C ASN A 207 -11.53 -11.29 34.97
N ALA A 208 -12.58 -11.93 34.44
CA ALA A 208 -13.83 -12.14 35.15
C ALA A 208 -13.90 -13.53 35.75
N ALA A 209 -14.63 -13.65 36.86
CA ALA A 209 -15.23 -14.93 37.23
C ALA A 209 -16.23 -15.29 36.12
N THR A 210 -15.77 -16.00 35.10
CA THR A 210 -16.65 -16.44 34.03
C THR A 210 -17.49 -17.58 34.58
N THR A 211 -18.78 -17.29 34.82
CA THR A 211 -19.79 -18.33 35.09
C THR A 211 -20.23 -19.03 33.80
N ASP A 212 -19.71 -18.58 32.66
CA ASP A 212 -20.17 -18.97 31.34
C ASP A 212 -19.23 -20.03 30.76
N ALA A 213 -19.60 -21.30 30.92
CA ALA A 213 -18.83 -22.48 30.51
C ALA A 213 -18.69 -22.65 28.97
N SER A 214 -19.01 -21.61 28.20
CA SER A 214 -19.07 -21.62 26.74
C SER A 214 -18.03 -20.72 26.05
N LYS A 215 -17.18 -20.05 26.84
CA LYS A 215 -16.14 -19.15 26.34
C LYS A 215 -14.78 -19.84 26.22
N TYR A 216 -14.02 -19.44 25.21
CA TYR A 216 -12.69 -19.94 24.93
C TYR A 216 -11.71 -18.79 24.75
N ILE A 217 -10.43 -19.05 24.92
CA ILE A 217 -9.38 -18.07 24.63
C ILE A 217 -8.37 -18.67 23.67
N ILE A 218 -7.83 -17.83 22.80
CA ILE A 218 -6.67 -18.17 21.99
C ILE A 218 -5.41 -17.74 22.75
N VAL A 219 -4.46 -18.68 22.84
CA VAL A 219 -3.16 -18.51 23.46
C VAL A 219 -2.09 -18.59 22.38
N GLN A 220 -1.32 -17.54 22.21
CA GLN A 220 -0.16 -17.51 21.31
C GLN A 220 1.09 -17.86 22.11
N VAL A 221 1.82 -18.89 21.68
CA VAL A 221 3.11 -19.30 22.22
C VAL A 221 4.15 -18.87 21.20
N GLY A 222 5.15 -18.11 21.63
CA GLY A 222 6.24 -17.66 20.78
C GLY A 222 7.58 -17.77 21.49
N ASN A 223 8.61 -17.15 20.91
CA ASN A 223 9.93 -17.14 21.52
C ASN A 223 9.87 -16.46 22.90
N HIS A 224 10.16 -17.24 23.93
CA HIS A 224 10.18 -16.87 25.35
C HIS A 224 8.84 -16.40 25.94
N ALA A 225 7.70 -16.63 25.28
CA ALA A 225 6.41 -16.10 25.75
C ALA A 225 5.20 -17.02 25.46
N ILE A 226 4.19 -16.92 26.32
CA ILE A 226 2.85 -17.51 26.17
C ILE A 226 1.84 -16.40 26.50
N LEU A 227 1.05 -15.95 25.53
CA LEU A 227 0.19 -14.78 25.63
C LEU A 227 -1.28 -15.10 25.35
N ARG A 228 -2.20 -14.30 25.90
CA ARG A 228 -3.60 -14.26 25.43
C ARG A 228 -3.76 -13.21 24.34
N ASN A 229 -4.33 -13.57 23.20
CA ASN A 229 -4.63 -12.62 22.13
C ASN A 229 -6.13 -12.39 21.90
N VAL A 230 -7.03 -13.37 22.09
CA VAL A 230 -8.46 -13.19 21.77
C VAL A 230 -9.40 -13.97 22.70
N LEU A 231 -10.57 -13.39 23.01
CA LEU A 231 -11.70 -14.08 23.64
C LEU A 231 -12.69 -14.58 22.58
N LEU A 232 -13.11 -15.83 22.66
CA LEU A 232 -14.09 -16.46 21.79
C LEU A 232 -15.37 -16.77 22.59
N GLU A 233 -16.51 -16.32 22.09
CA GLU A 233 -17.77 -16.38 22.87
C GLU A 233 -18.64 -17.62 22.59
N ARG A 234 -18.24 -18.56 21.71
CA ARG A 234 -19.05 -19.76 21.33
C ARG A 234 -18.18 -20.96 20.94
N ARG A 235 -18.78 -22.15 20.75
CA ARG A 235 -18.09 -23.39 20.26
C ARG A 235 -18.02 -23.44 18.72
N GLY A 236 -16.86 -23.74 18.11
CA GLY A 236 -16.70 -23.92 16.66
C GLY A 236 -15.31 -24.41 16.22
N TYR A 237 -15.13 -24.64 14.92
CA TYR A 237 -13.82 -24.75 14.27
C TYR A 237 -13.40 -23.34 13.82
N TYR A 238 -12.12 -22.99 14.01
CA TYR A 238 -11.61 -21.66 13.71
C TYR A 238 -10.46 -21.78 12.71
N LEU A 239 -10.49 -20.94 11.68
CA LEU A 239 -9.42 -20.81 10.69
C LEU A 239 -8.92 -19.36 10.77
N SER A 240 -7.60 -19.18 10.97
CA SER A 240 -6.95 -17.88 10.78
C SER A 240 -6.68 -17.68 9.28
N SER A 241 -6.81 -16.44 8.80
CA SER A 241 -6.49 -16.08 7.40
C SER A 241 -4.99 -16.10 7.09
N THR A 242 -4.12 -16.19 8.11
CA THR A 242 -2.66 -16.21 7.95
C THR A 242 -2.06 -17.61 7.71
N GLY A 243 -2.89 -18.64 7.52
CA GLY A 243 -2.41 -20.03 7.34
C GLY A 243 -1.95 -20.72 8.62
N ASN A 244 -1.96 -20.03 9.77
CA ASN A 244 -1.75 -20.65 11.08
C ASN A 244 -3.06 -21.23 11.61
N VAL A 245 -3.06 -22.52 11.89
CA VAL A 245 -4.30 -23.26 12.12
C VAL A 245 -4.56 -23.35 13.61
N LEU A 246 -5.76 -22.97 14.01
CA LEU A 246 -6.27 -23.27 15.35
C LEU A 246 -6.64 -24.76 15.37
N LEU A 247 -5.73 -25.58 15.86
CA LEU A 247 -5.93 -27.01 16.01
C LEU A 247 -7.06 -27.27 17.02
N VAL A 248 -8.21 -27.73 16.52
CA VAL A 248 -9.23 -28.42 17.34
C VAL A 248 -9.21 -29.89 16.95
N ALA A 249 -8.84 -30.76 17.88
CA ALA A 249 -8.97 -32.20 17.69
C ALA A 249 -10.46 -32.58 17.64
N ALA A 250 -10.96 -32.84 16.43
CA ALA A 250 -12.29 -33.41 16.24
C ALA A 250 -12.29 -34.90 16.60
N SER A 251 -13.19 -35.33 17.49
CA SER A 251 -13.67 -36.72 17.46
C SER A 251 -14.59 -36.90 16.24
N ALA A 252 -14.55 -38.09 15.65
CA ALA A 252 -14.95 -38.40 14.28
C ALA A 252 -16.45 -38.29 13.91
N THR A 253 -17.30 -37.54 14.63
CA THR A 253 -18.77 -37.68 14.51
C THR A 253 -19.59 -36.38 14.53
N THR A 254 -19.04 -35.22 14.16
CA THR A 254 -19.86 -33.98 14.06
C THR A 254 -19.78 -33.31 12.70
N ALA A 255 -20.91 -32.72 12.28
CA ALA A 255 -21.05 -31.95 11.06
C ALA A 255 -20.02 -30.81 11.00
N LEU A 256 -19.33 -30.68 9.86
CA LEU A 256 -18.43 -29.56 9.57
C LEU A 256 -19.20 -28.24 9.75
N LYS A 257 -18.57 -27.25 10.40
CA LYS A 257 -19.04 -25.87 10.45
C LYS A 257 -17.98 -25.01 9.78
N VAL A 258 -18.37 -24.22 8.78
CA VAL A 258 -17.48 -23.27 8.09
C VAL A 258 -17.72 -21.89 8.70
N VAL A 259 -16.64 -21.24 9.10
CA VAL A 259 -16.65 -19.93 9.77
C VAL A 259 -15.76 -19.00 8.96
N ALA A 260 -16.29 -17.85 8.56
CA ALA A 260 -15.48 -16.80 7.94
C ALA A 260 -14.99 -15.87 9.05
N CYS A 261 -13.68 -15.66 9.12
CA CYS A 261 -13.08 -14.76 10.08
C CYS A 261 -12.61 -13.51 9.33
N SER A 262 -13.08 -12.33 9.76
CA SER A 262 -12.52 -11.07 9.27
C SER A 262 -11.16 -10.88 9.92
N THR A 263 -10.13 -10.67 9.11
CA THR A 263 -8.82 -10.30 9.62
C THR A 263 -8.50 -8.89 9.19
N ALA A 264 -8.31 -8.01 10.16
CA ALA A 264 -7.57 -6.78 9.95
C ALA A 264 -6.11 -7.11 10.25
N ALA A 265 -5.27 -7.08 9.19
CA ALA A 265 -3.80 -7.12 9.15
C ALA A 265 -3.00 -8.21 9.91
N SER A 266 -3.55 -8.92 10.89
CA SER A 266 -2.81 -9.86 11.76
C SER A 266 -3.71 -10.49 12.84
N ASN A 267 -4.81 -9.82 13.20
CA ASN A 267 -5.73 -10.28 14.24
C ASN A 267 -7.09 -10.69 13.66
N VAL A 268 -7.59 -11.84 14.14
CA VAL A 268 -8.95 -12.29 13.89
C VAL A 268 -9.90 -11.40 14.70
N SER A 269 -10.43 -10.35 14.08
CA SER A 269 -11.26 -9.33 14.75
C SER A 269 -12.68 -9.82 15.00
N SER A 270 -13.18 -10.71 14.16
CA SER A 270 -14.46 -11.41 14.38
C SER A 270 -14.55 -12.67 13.52
N CYS A 271 -15.27 -13.68 14.00
CA CYS A 271 -15.57 -14.89 13.23
C CYS A 271 -17.08 -15.12 13.17
N THR A 272 -17.64 -15.20 11.97
CA THR A 272 -19.08 -15.43 11.75
C THR A 272 -19.31 -16.79 11.14
N ASN A 273 -20.25 -17.57 11.71
CA ASN A 273 -20.69 -18.83 11.10
C ASN A 273 -21.30 -18.54 9.73
N GLN A 274 -20.81 -19.24 8.71
CA GLN A 274 -21.40 -19.18 7.39
C GLN A 274 -22.57 -20.16 7.33
N ALA A 275 -23.79 -19.64 7.27
CA ALA A 275 -24.99 -20.45 7.06
C ALA A 275 -25.04 -21.07 5.65
N SER A 276 -24.29 -20.48 4.71
CA SER A 276 -24.12 -20.93 3.34
C SER A 276 -22.63 -20.88 2.97
N VAL A 277 -22.14 -21.91 2.30
CA VAL A 277 -20.83 -21.95 1.65
C VAL A 277 -21.00 -21.80 0.13
N VAL A 278 -19.90 -21.56 -0.58
CA VAL A 278 -19.86 -21.64 -2.04
C VAL A 278 -19.35 -23.04 -2.40
N ALA A 279 -19.93 -23.67 -3.42
CA ALA A 279 -19.43 -24.96 -3.89
C ALA A 279 -17.99 -24.80 -4.40
N GLY A 280 -17.10 -25.69 -3.98
CA GLY A 280 -15.67 -25.60 -4.32
C GLY A 280 -14.77 -26.25 -3.27
N TYR A 281 -13.48 -25.95 -3.37
CA TYR A 281 -12.47 -26.44 -2.45
C TYR A 281 -12.06 -25.36 -1.44
N TYR A 282 -11.71 -25.78 -0.23
CA TYR A 282 -11.14 -24.94 0.82
C TYR A 282 -9.92 -25.65 1.41
N VAL A 283 -8.90 -24.89 1.81
CA VAL A 283 -7.72 -25.43 2.50
C VAL A 283 -8.16 -25.97 3.87
N HIS A 284 -7.83 -27.22 4.18
CA HIS A 284 -8.01 -27.76 5.53
C HIS A 284 -6.77 -27.44 6.35
N GLY A 285 -6.95 -26.85 7.52
CA GLY A 285 -5.85 -26.36 8.34
C GLY A 285 -4.93 -27.42 8.96
N LYS A 286 -5.27 -28.71 8.93
CA LYS A 286 -4.38 -29.71 9.54
C LYS A 286 -3.12 -29.84 8.68
N GLU A 287 -1.94 -30.05 9.29
CA GLU A 287 -0.64 -30.33 8.63
C GLU A 287 -0.61 -31.58 7.73
N ASN A 288 -1.78 -32.15 7.40
CA ASN A 288 -1.93 -33.29 6.52
C ASN A 288 -2.61 -32.79 5.25
N ALA A 289 -2.19 -33.28 4.07
CA ALA A 289 -2.79 -32.97 2.77
C ALA A 289 -4.26 -33.37 2.70
N THR A 290 -5.09 -32.53 3.28
CA THR A 290 -6.54 -32.61 3.28
C THR A 290 -7.04 -31.28 2.75
N ILE A 291 -8.09 -31.33 1.98
CA ILE A 291 -8.85 -30.17 1.54
C ILE A 291 -10.32 -30.44 1.86
N ILE A 292 -11.11 -29.41 2.04
CA ILE A 292 -12.56 -29.54 2.22
C ILE A 292 -13.21 -29.30 0.86
N LYS A 293 -13.96 -30.28 0.36
CA LYS A 293 -14.76 -30.15 -0.87
C LYS A 293 -16.22 -30.00 -0.51
N CYS A 294 -16.83 -28.87 -0.87
CA CYS A 294 -18.26 -28.62 -0.73
C CYS A 294 -18.94 -28.75 -2.10
N THR A 295 -19.94 -29.63 -2.21
CA THR A 295 -20.64 -29.87 -3.49
C THR A 295 -21.90 -29.02 -3.66
N GLY A 296 -22.30 -28.26 -2.64
CA GLY A 296 -23.45 -27.36 -2.67
C GLY A 296 -23.27 -26.19 -1.71
N THR A 297 -24.34 -25.43 -1.50
CA THR A 297 -24.31 -24.23 -0.65
C THR A 297 -24.52 -24.54 0.83
N ALA A 298 -25.06 -25.70 1.17
CA ALA A 298 -25.22 -26.12 2.57
C ALA A 298 -23.93 -26.73 3.12
N VAL A 299 -23.54 -26.36 4.34
CA VAL A 299 -22.29 -26.83 4.98
C VAL A 299 -22.22 -28.35 5.13
N ASN A 300 -23.36 -29.03 5.24
CA ASN A 300 -23.44 -30.49 5.30
C ASN A 300 -23.08 -31.19 3.97
N THR A 301 -22.89 -30.44 2.88
CA THR A 301 -22.37 -30.95 1.60
C THR A 301 -20.84 -30.93 1.52
N CYS A 302 -20.17 -30.44 2.57
CA CYS A 302 -18.72 -30.42 2.67
C CYS A 302 -18.17 -31.76 3.17
N THR A 303 -17.11 -32.24 2.54
CA THR A 303 -16.41 -33.49 2.91
C THR A 303 -14.91 -33.25 2.92
N LEU A 304 -14.18 -33.95 3.80
CA LEU A 304 -12.73 -33.95 3.78
C LEU A 304 -12.26 -34.86 2.64
N VAL A 305 -11.41 -34.32 1.77
CA VAL A 305 -10.76 -35.04 0.68
C VAL A 305 -9.27 -35.12 1.01
N ALA A 306 -8.76 -36.34 1.12
CA ALA A 306 -7.32 -36.57 1.24
C ALA A 306 -6.67 -36.28 -0.12
N ALA A 307 -5.88 -35.22 -0.18
CA ALA A 307 -5.14 -34.81 -1.36
C ALA A 307 -3.79 -35.54 -1.36
N THR A 308 -3.79 -36.85 -1.64
CA THR A 308 -2.60 -37.71 -1.52
C THR A 308 -1.56 -37.53 -2.63
N THR A 309 -1.87 -36.74 -3.65
CA THR A 309 -0.99 -36.45 -4.79
C THR A 309 -0.85 -34.96 -4.99
N ALA A 310 0.35 -34.50 -5.34
CA ALA A 310 0.59 -33.10 -5.67
C ALA A 310 -0.32 -32.63 -6.83
N GLY A 311 -0.91 -31.44 -6.72
CA GLY A 311 -1.86 -30.94 -7.71
C GLY A 311 -2.49 -29.59 -7.33
N TYR A 312 -3.32 -29.07 -8.22
CA TYR A 312 -4.03 -27.81 -8.02
C TYR A 312 -5.55 -28.00 -7.91
N TYR A 313 -6.19 -27.14 -7.13
CA TYR A 313 -7.64 -27.08 -6.95
C TYR A 313 -8.12 -25.63 -7.07
N ALA A 314 -9.26 -25.39 -7.72
CA ALA A 314 -9.90 -24.08 -7.67
C ALA A 314 -10.64 -23.96 -6.34
N GLY A 315 -10.28 -22.95 -5.57
CA GLY A 315 -10.95 -22.64 -4.33
C GLY A 315 -12.35 -22.07 -4.58
N ALA A 316 -13.22 -22.21 -3.59
CA ALA A 316 -14.60 -21.73 -3.69
C ALA A 316 -14.71 -20.21 -3.84
N LEU A 317 -13.65 -19.46 -3.50
CA LEU A 317 -13.54 -18.00 -3.64
C LEU A 317 -12.83 -17.59 -4.94
N LYS A 318 -12.73 -18.50 -5.92
CA LYS A 318 -11.99 -18.31 -7.18
C LYS A 318 -10.49 -18.08 -7.00
N ASN A 319 -9.92 -18.49 -5.87
CA ASN A 319 -8.48 -18.54 -5.62
C ASN A 319 -7.88 -19.89 -6.07
N LEU A 320 -6.55 -19.97 -6.19
CA LEU A 320 -5.84 -21.22 -6.52
C LEU A 320 -5.32 -21.88 -5.25
N ILE A 321 -5.58 -23.18 -5.08
CA ILE A 321 -5.05 -24.00 -3.99
C ILE A 321 -4.05 -24.99 -4.58
N TYR A 322 -2.86 -25.07 -4.00
CA TYR A 322 -1.87 -26.10 -4.33
C TYR A 322 -1.75 -27.11 -3.20
N THR A 323 -1.63 -28.39 -3.55
CA THR A 323 -1.22 -29.44 -2.62
C THR A 323 0.11 -30.04 -3.09
N SER A 324 1.01 -30.32 -2.15
CA SER A 324 2.22 -31.11 -2.40
C SER A 324 2.00 -32.62 -2.26
N GLY A 325 0.79 -33.05 -1.85
CA GLY A 325 0.55 -34.41 -1.36
C GLY A 325 0.77 -34.57 0.15
N THR A 326 1.43 -33.60 0.81
CA THR A 326 1.61 -33.55 2.27
C THR A 326 1.09 -32.25 2.90
N VAL A 327 1.16 -31.14 2.17
CA VAL A 327 0.72 -29.80 2.62
C VAL A 327 -0.23 -29.22 1.58
N CYS A 328 -1.29 -28.55 2.03
CA CYS A 328 -2.21 -27.80 1.19
C CYS A 328 -2.10 -26.31 1.55
N ALA A 329 -1.94 -25.44 0.55
CA ALA A 329 -1.85 -24.00 0.75
C ALA A 329 -2.54 -23.25 -0.39
N GLU A 330 -3.03 -22.06 -0.08
CA GLU A 330 -3.46 -21.09 -1.09
C GLU A 330 -2.24 -20.48 -1.79
N VAL A 331 -2.31 -20.37 -3.11
CA VAL A 331 -1.33 -19.68 -3.94
C VAL A 331 -1.75 -18.21 -3.97
N LYS A 332 -1.02 -17.35 -3.26
CA LYS A 332 -1.38 -15.92 -3.09
C LYS A 332 -1.36 -15.12 -4.38
N GLU A 333 -0.44 -15.46 -5.28
CA GLU A 333 -0.25 -14.81 -6.57
C GLU A 333 -0.11 -15.91 -7.62
N PRO A 334 -1.23 -16.51 -8.05
CA PRO A 334 -1.17 -17.42 -9.18
C PRO A 334 -0.68 -16.66 -10.42
N GLY A 335 0.13 -17.31 -11.25
CA GLY A 335 0.39 -16.78 -12.59
C GLY A 335 -0.85 -16.98 -13.48
N LEU A 336 -1.13 -16.03 -14.36
CA LEU A 336 -2.18 -16.20 -15.38
C LEU A 336 -1.87 -17.41 -16.25
N GLY A 337 -2.86 -18.28 -16.46
CA GLY A 337 -2.66 -19.49 -17.25
C GLY A 337 -3.53 -20.67 -16.85
N TYR A 338 -3.01 -21.87 -17.15
CA TYR A 338 -3.68 -23.14 -16.91
C TYR A 338 -2.94 -23.99 -15.89
N TYR A 339 -3.67 -24.59 -14.97
CA TYR A 339 -3.15 -25.51 -13.97
C TYR A 339 -3.83 -26.86 -14.09
N LYS A 340 -3.04 -27.93 -13.99
CA LYS A 340 -3.55 -29.29 -13.98
C LYS A 340 -4.24 -29.58 -12.65
N SER A 341 -5.51 -29.93 -12.69
CA SER A 341 -6.28 -30.35 -11.51
C SER A 341 -6.41 -31.87 -11.45
N GLU A 342 -7.13 -32.37 -10.45
CA GLU A 342 -7.37 -33.80 -10.27
C GLU A 342 -8.19 -34.38 -11.43
N GLY A 343 -7.80 -35.56 -11.90
CA GLY A 343 -8.48 -36.28 -12.98
C GLY A 343 -8.30 -35.61 -14.35
N THR A 344 -9.41 -35.25 -14.98
CA THR A 344 -9.49 -34.68 -16.34
C THR A 344 -9.87 -33.19 -16.35
N SER A 345 -9.84 -32.55 -15.19
CA SER A 345 -10.17 -31.13 -15.04
C SER A 345 -8.92 -30.26 -15.03
N PHE A 346 -9.07 -29.02 -15.47
CA PHE A 346 -8.03 -27.99 -15.42
C PHE A 346 -8.58 -26.76 -14.71
N ILE A 347 -7.68 -25.88 -14.28
CA ILE A 347 -8.03 -24.61 -13.67
C ILE A 347 -7.50 -23.52 -14.59
N GLU A 348 -8.37 -22.63 -15.02
CA GLU A 348 -8.05 -21.43 -15.78
C GLU A 348 -7.98 -20.24 -14.81
N CYS A 349 -6.80 -19.65 -14.65
CA CYS A 349 -6.60 -18.40 -13.92
C CYS A 349 -6.41 -17.25 -14.92
N LYS A 350 -7.27 -16.23 -14.86
CA LYS A 350 -7.27 -15.08 -15.77
C LYS A 350 -7.61 -13.80 -15.04
N MET A 351 -7.29 -12.66 -15.66
CA MET A 351 -7.75 -11.36 -15.19
C MET A 351 -9.22 -11.14 -15.56
N ASN A 352 -10.04 -10.77 -14.58
CA ASN A 352 -11.44 -10.40 -14.74
C ASN A 352 -11.72 -9.10 -13.96
N ALA A 353 -12.02 -8.02 -14.67
CA ALA A 353 -12.28 -6.69 -14.11
C ALA A 353 -11.20 -6.21 -13.10
N GLY A 354 -9.92 -6.51 -13.38
CA GLY A 354 -8.79 -6.12 -12.55
C GLY A 354 -8.44 -7.09 -11.41
N ASN A 355 -9.23 -8.13 -11.18
CA ASN A 355 -8.92 -9.18 -10.21
C ASN A 355 -8.55 -10.48 -10.91
N GLU A 356 -7.61 -11.24 -10.34
CA GLU A 356 -7.33 -12.58 -10.81
C GLU A 356 -8.42 -13.55 -10.33
N GLU A 357 -9.00 -14.32 -11.26
CA GLU A 357 -9.99 -15.33 -10.97
C GLU A 357 -9.57 -16.69 -11.55
N CYS A 358 -9.53 -17.70 -10.68
CA CYS A 358 -9.24 -19.10 -11.02
C CYS A 358 -10.54 -19.93 -11.04
N THR A 359 -10.85 -20.55 -12.17
CA THR A 359 -12.09 -21.32 -12.38
C THR A 359 -11.80 -22.73 -12.91
N VAL A 360 -12.57 -23.72 -12.46
CA VAL A 360 -12.46 -25.08 -13.02
C VAL A 360 -13.04 -25.10 -14.42
N ILE A 361 -12.25 -25.58 -15.37
CA ILE A 361 -12.71 -25.92 -16.72
C ILE A 361 -12.66 -27.43 -16.90
N THR A 362 -13.73 -27.99 -17.47
CA THR A 362 -13.76 -29.39 -17.88
C THR A 362 -12.95 -29.56 -19.17
N ASN A 363 -12.42 -30.77 -19.40
CA ASN A 363 -11.83 -31.16 -20.68
C ASN A 363 -12.63 -30.59 -21.86
N PRO A 364 -11.97 -29.95 -22.86
CA PRO A 364 -12.64 -29.55 -24.09
C PRO A 364 -13.35 -30.77 -24.67
N THR A 365 -14.68 -30.70 -24.81
CA THR A 365 -15.53 -31.86 -25.12
C THR A 365 -15.52 -32.26 -26.58
N SER A 366 -14.89 -31.47 -27.44
CA SER A 366 -14.69 -31.75 -28.85
C SER A 366 -13.22 -31.65 -29.24
N THR A 367 -12.79 -32.48 -30.18
CA THR A 367 -11.50 -32.37 -30.85
C THR A 367 -11.45 -31.06 -31.63
N VAL A 368 -11.00 -30.01 -30.96
CA VAL A 368 -10.73 -28.72 -31.58
C VAL A 368 -9.30 -28.76 -32.09
N THR A 369 -9.11 -28.69 -33.41
CA THR A 369 -7.77 -28.54 -33.99
C THR A 369 -7.18 -27.20 -33.55
N CYS A 370 -5.90 -27.17 -33.18
CA CYS A 370 -5.20 -25.93 -32.93
C CYS A 370 -5.16 -25.07 -34.21
N THR A 371 -5.99 -24.03 -34.27
CA THR A 371 -6.06 -23.06 -35.36
C THR A 371 -5.63 -21.68 -34.84
N ALA A 372 -5.45 -20.73 -35.75
CA ALA A 372 -5.14 -19.34 -35.39
C ALA A 372 -6.18 -18.69 -34.44
N ASP A 373 -7.39 -19.22 -34.33
CA ASP A 373 -8.46 -18.72 -33.43
C ASP A 373 -8.42 -19.35 -32.02
N ASN A 374 -7.57 -20.35 -31.84
CA ASN A 374 -7.41 -21.09 -30.61
C ASN A 374 -6.09 -20.79 -29.87
N VAL A 375 -5.27 -19.87 -30.40
CA VAL A 375 -4.02 -19.46 -29.76
C VAL A 375 -4.28 -18.98 -28.33
N GLY A 376 -3.53 -19.55 -27.38
CA GLY A 376 -3.66 -19.28 -25.95
C GLY A 376 -4.77 -20.06 -25.24
N LYS A 377 -5.44 -21.00 -25.92
CA LYS A 377 -6.48 -21.87 -25.34
C LYS A 377 -6.00 -23.32 -25.22
N LEU A 378 -6.56 -24.04 -24.25
CA LEU A 378 -6.44 -25.50 -24.21
C LEU A 378 -7.33 -26.15 -25.27
N VAL A 379 -6.76 -27.08 -26.02
CA VAL A 379 -7.43 -27.91 -27.03
C VAL A 379 -7.23 -29.39 -26.74
N TYR A 380 -8.17 -30.24 -27.18
CA TYR A 380 -8.09 -31.69 -27.03
C TYR A 380 -7.54 -32.33 -28.32
N GLY A 381 -6.31 -32.85 -28.26
CA GLY A 381 -5.62 -33.41 -29.42
C GLY A 381 -6.12 -34.81 -29.80
N GLY A 382 -6.75 -34.94 -30.98
CA GLY A 382 -7.46 -36.15 -31.40
C GLY A 382 -6.62 -37.41 -31.64
N SER A 383 -5.28 -37.31 -31.79
CA SER A 383 -4.42 -38.48 -32.02
C SER A 383 -3.77 -39.04 -30.75
N GLU A 384 -3.66 -38.24 -29.68
CA GLU A 384 -2.92 -38.59 -28.45
C GLU A 384 -3.79 -38.58 -27.18
N ASN A 385 -5.08 -38.23 -27.30
CA ASN A 385 -6.00 -38.09 -26.16
C ASN A 385 -5.45 -37.19 -25.05
N SER A 386 -4.66 -36.18 -25.42
CA SER A 386 -3.96 -35.28 -24.51
C SER A 386 -4.48 -33.85 -24.66
N VAL A 387 -4.51 -33.13 -23.54
CA VAL A 387 -4.81 -31.69 -23.52
C VAL A 387 -3.55 -30.92 -23.87
N LYS A 388 -3.68 -29.99 -24.80
CA LYS A 388 -2.56 -29.23 -25.36
C LYS A 388 -2.89 -27.74 -25.35
N LEU A 389 -1.90 -26.91 -25.05
CA LEU A 389 -1.96 -25.48 -25.26
C LEU A 389 -1.67 -25.18 -26.73
N CYS A 390 -2.57 -24.44 -27.37
CA CYS A 390 -2.38 -24.00 -28.75
C CYS A 390 -1.50 -22.73 -28.77
N LEU A 391 -0.30 -22.86 -29.32
CA LEU A 391 0.66 -21.78 -29.55
C LEU A 391 0.55 -21.32 -31.01
N ALA A 392 0.84 -20.04 -31.24
CA ALA A 392 0.74 -19.46 -32.58
C ALA A 392 1.68 -20.13 -33.60
N GLU A 393 1.34 -19.97 -34.87
CA GLU A 393 2.14 -20.42 -36.01
C GLU A 393 3.55 -19.81 -35.97
N ALA A 394 4.58 -20.64 -36.14
CA ALA A 394 5.91 -20.14 -36.51
C ALA A 394 5.81 -19.53 -37.92
N VAL A 395 6.43 -18.38 -38.15
CA VAL A 395 6.24 -17.61 -39.39
C VAL A 395 6.62 -18.48 -40.60
N GLY A 396 5.62 -18.87 -41.41
CA GLY A 396 5.83 -19.62 -42.66
C GLY A 396 5.57 -21.14 -42.62
N GLN A 397 5.06 -21.71 -41.53
CA GLN A 397 4.84 -23.17 -41.39
C GLN A 397 3.37 -23.62 -41.53
N GLY A 398 2.40 -22.72 -41.66
CA GLY A 398 0.99 -23.01 -41.97
C GLY A 398 0.16 -23.69 -40.88
N THR A 399 0.77 -24.14 -39.76
CA THR A 399 0.06 -24.81 -38.66
C THR A 399 0.51 -24.30 -37.29
N ALA A 400 -0.45 -23.95 -36.45
CA ALA A 400 -0.23 -23.59 -35.05
C ALA A 400 0.41 -24.77 -34.27
N GLN A 401 1.30 -24.48 -33.32
CA GLN A 401 2.00 -25.53 -32.55
C GLN A 401 1.19 -25.93 -31.33
N GLU A 402 1.23 -27.21 -30.97
CA GLU A 402 0.57 -27.72 -29.76
C GLU A 402 1.61 -28.13 -28.72
N LYS A 403 1.43 -27.72 -27.46
CA LYS A 403 2.29 -28.14 -26.33
C LYS A 403 1.48 -28.79 -25.22
N THR A 404 1.93 -29.95 -24.74
CA THR A 404 1.37 -30.64 -23.58
C THR A 404 2.06 -30.18 -22.30
N PHE A 405 1.51 -30.55 -21.13
CA PHE A 405 2.20 -30.38 -19.84
C PHE A 405 3.52 -31.17 -19.74
N SER A 406 3.76 -32.15 -20.62
CA SER A 406 5.05 -32.85 -20.69
C SER A 406 6.11 -32.09 -21.47
N ASN A 407 5.74 -31.05 -22.24
CA ASN A 407 6.69 -30.18 -22.92
C ASN A 407 7.17 -29.07 -21.98
N THR A 408 7.90 -29.43 -20.91
CA THR A 408 8.39 -28.43 -19.95
C THR A 408 9.39 -27.47 -20.58
N GLY A 409 9.31 -26.19 -20.26
CA GLY A 409 10.19 -25.15 -20.78
C GLY A 409 9.48 -23.81 -20.98
N THR A 410 10.15 -22.89 -21.64
CA THR A 410 9.66 -21.54 -21.88
C THR A 410 9.40 -21.33 -23.38
N PHE A 411 8.18 -20.86 -23.70
CA PHE A 411 7.66 -20.77 -25.06
C PHE A 411 7.09 -19.39 -25.34
N LEU A 412 7.16 -18.94 -26.59
CA LEU A 412 6.48 -17.69 -26.97
C LEU A 412 5.03 -17.95 -27.38
N LEU A 413 4.11 -17.19 -26.80
CA LEU A 413 2.72 -17.08 -27.22
C LEU A 413 2.51 -15.76 -27.95
N LYS A 414 2.09 -15.80 -29.21
CA LYS A 414 1.71 -14.58 -29.93
C LYS A 414 0.39 -14.04 -29.39
N TYR A 415 0.22 -12.73 -29.38
CA TYR A 415 -1.09 -12.13 -29.15
C TYR A 415 -2.17 -12.76 -30.03
N LYS A 416 -3.32 -12.99 -29.41
CA LYS A 416 -4.60 -13.21 -30.07
C LYS A 416 -5.70 -12.61 -29.21
N ASP A 417 -6.73 -12.05 -29.83
CA ASP A 417 -7.93 -11.60 -29.12
C ASP A 417 -8.50 -12.75 -28.27
N ASN A 418 -8.89 -12.44 -27.02
CA ASN A 418 -9.42 -13.41 -26.06
C ASN A 418 -8.46 -14.52 -25.62
N ASN A 419 -7.14 -14.28 -25.66
CA ASN A 419 -6.20 -15.15 -24.94
C ASN A 419 -6.38 -14.97 -23.42
N ILE A 420 -6.26 -16.05 -22.65
CA ILE A 420 -6.47 -16.00 -21.19
C ILE A 420 -5.31 -15.36 -20.43
N PHE A 421 -4.16 -15.19 -21.09
CA PHE A 421 -2.92 -14.68 -20.51
C PHE A 421 -2.88 -13.16 -20.46
N GLY A 422 -3.95 -12.47 -20.88
CA GLY A 422 -4.02 -11.01 -20.85
C GLY A 422 -3.04 -10.31 -21.80
N ILE A 423 -2.46 -11.03 -22.77
CA ILE A 423 -1.51 -10.46 -23.72
C ILE A 423 -2.28 -9.45 -24.59
N ASN A 424 -1.71 -8.28 -24.88
CA ASN A 424 -2.28 -7.20 -25.71
C ASN A 424 -1.73 -7.22 -27.17
N GLN A 425 -2.43 -6.57 -28.12
CA GLN A 425 -2.28 -6.62 -29.59
C GLN A 425 -0.85 -6.50 -30.12
N ASN A 426 0.01 -5.80 -29.40
CA ASN A 426 1.37 -5.48 -29.82
C ASN A 426 2.45 -6.38 -29.19
N TYR A 427 2.07 -7.33 -28.35
CA TYR A 427 2.98 -8.10 -27.51
C TYR A 427 2.90 -9.60 -27.79
N GLY A 428 4.02 -10.31 -27.63
CA GLY A 428 3.99 -11.73 -27.32
C GLY A 428 4.00 -11.92 -25.81
N GLY A 429 3.51 -13.04 -25.31
CA GLY A 429 3.72 -13.48 -23.93
C GLY A 429 4.73 -14.61 -23.88
N VAL A 430 5.55 -14.65 -22.84
CA VAL A 430 6.39 -15.79 -22.52
C VAL A 430 5.59 -16.73 -21.63
N ILE A 431 5.44 -17.98 -22.05
CA ILE A 431 4.70 -19.01 -21.31
C ILE A 431 5.68 -20.04 -20.77
N LYS A 432 5.67 -20.22 -19.46
CA LYS A 432 6.37 -21.28 -18.73
C LYS A 432 5.45 -22.49 -18.62
N ILE A 433 5.87 -23.58 -19.23
CA ILE A 433 5.19 -24.87 -19.12
C ILE A 433 5.98 -25.75 -18.16
N THR A 434 5.29 -26.26 -17.15
CA THR A 434 5.78 -27.27 -16.21
C THR A 434 4.92 -28.53 -16.32
N SER A 435 5.25 -29.57 -15.56
CA SER A 435 4.43 -30.79 -15.50
C SER A 435 3.01 -30.56 -14.98
N ASN A 436 2.76 -29.44 -14.28
CA ASN A 436 1.49 -29.16 -13.60
C ASN A 436 0.88 -27.78 -13.93
N SER A 437 1.59 -26.91 -14.65
CA SER A 437 1.13 -25.56 -14.98
C SER A 437 1.60 -25.10 -16.37
N MET A 438 0.86 -24.18 -16.97
CA MET A 438 1.18 -23.45 -18.20
C MET A 438 0.82 -21.98 -17.94
N THR A 439 1.78 -21.19 -17.49
CA THR A 439 1.55 -19.83 -16.99
C THR A 439 2.39 -18.79 -17.72
N ILE A 440 2.02 -17.53 -17.65
CA ILE A 440 2.93 -16.44 -18.04
C ILE A 440 4.21 -16.50 -17.19
N ASP A 441 5.37 -16.34 -17.83
CA ASP A 441 6.69 -16.39 -17.18
C ASP A 441 7.09 -14.98 -16.75
N LEU A 442 6.68 -14.59 -15.54
CA LEU A 442 7.01 -13.29 -14.97
C LEU A 442 8.51 -13.15 -14.66
N ASP A 443 9.23 -14.28 -14.55
CA ASP A 443 10.68 -14.29 -14.32
C ASP A 443 11.48 -13.94 -15.59
N ALA A 444 10.83 -13.79 -16.75
CA ALA A 444 11.48 -13.50 -18.02
C ALA A 444 11.95 -12.03 -18.16
N ASP A 445 11.85 -11.23 -17.10
CA ASP A 445 12.17 -9.80 -17.11
C ASP A 445 13.63 -9.51 -17.39
N GLY A 446 13.86 -8.58 -18.33
CA GLY A 446 15.21 -8.25 -18.80
C GLY A 446 15.81 -9.26 -19.77
N SER A 447 15.11 -10.37 -20.06
CA SER A 447 15.56 -11.33 -21.06
C SER A 447 15.43 -10.73 -22.46
N ARG A 448 16.55 -10.65 -23.19
CA ARG A 448 16.55 -10.38 -24.63
C ARG A 448 16.40 -11.71 -25.36
N CYS A 449 15.22 -11.93 -25.93
CA CYS A 449 14.91 -13.16 -26.64
C CYS A 449 15.33 -13.02 -28.10
N LEU A 450 16.16 -13.94 -28.59
CA LEU A 450 16.41 -14.11 -30.03
C LEU A 450 15.37 -15.07 -30.58
N LEU A 451 14.36 -14.55 -31.26
CA LEU A 451 13.42 -15.38 -31.98
C LEU A 451 14.02 -15.76 -33.32
N ASP A 452 14.34 -17.04 -33.45
CA ASP A 452 14.40 -17.69 -34.75
C ASP A 452 12.98 -17.70 -35.31
N SER A 453 12.76 -17.18 -36.52
CA SER A 453 11.43 -17.13 -37.16
C SER A 453 10.74 -18.50 -37.19
N ASP A 454 11.54 -19.56 -37.05
CA ASP A 454 11.16 -20.95 -37.27
C ASP A 454 11.05 -21.76 -35.96
N LYS A 455 11.37 -21.21 -34.77
CA LYS A 455 11.33 -21.94 -33.49
C LYS A 455 10.64 -21.16 -32.36
N VAL A 456 9.62 -21.79 -31.77
CA VAL A 456 8.83 -21.27 -30.62
C VAL A 456 9.55 -21.45 -29.26
N THR A 457 10.83 -21.82 -29.27
CA THR A 457 11.61 -22.13 -28.05
C THR A 457 12.56 -20.97 -27.73
N ILE A 458 12.50 -20.45 -26.51
CA ILE A 458 13.43 -19.41 -26.03
C ILE A 458 14.70 -20.10 -25.53
N SER A 459 15.83 -19.84 -26.17
CA SER A 459 17.15 -20.19 -25.64
C SER A 459 17.79 -18.94 -25.04
N ASN A 460 18.22 -19.01 -23.77
CA ASN A 460 19.01 -17.94 -23.16
C ASN A 460 20.27 -17.69 -24.01
N VAL A 461 20.38 -16.53 -24.66
CA VAL A 461 21.58 -16.15 -25.41
C VAL A 461 22.24 -14.95 -24.76
N GLU A 462 23.52 -15.11 -24.44
CA GLU A 462 24.42 -14.08 -23.93
C GLU A 462 24.53 -12.88 -24.91
N VAL A 463 24.57 -11.67 -24.35
CA VAL A 463 24.27 -10.40 -25.01
C VAL A 463 25.43 -9.81 -25.85
N SER A 464 26.34 -10.63 -26.41
CA SER A 464 27.50 -10.10 -27.15
C SER A 464 27.59 -10.63 -28.58
N GLY A 465 26.79 -10.06 -29.48
CA GLY A 465 26.93 -10.28 -30.92
C GLY A 465 25.71 -9.82 -31.72
N SER A 466 25.96 -9.16 -32.86
CA SER A 466 24.93 -8.84 -33.86
C SER A 466 24.17 -10.11 -34.25
N CYS A 467 22.85 -10.07 -34.27
CA CYS A 467 22.04 -11.22 -34.63
C CYS A 467 22.39 -11.75 -36.02
N ALA A 468 22.46 -13.08 -36.16
CA ALA A 468 22.46 -13.73 -37.46
C ALA A 468 21.22 -13.29 -38.25
N THR A 469 21.39 -13.03 -39.55
CA THR A 469 20.34 -12.59 -40.48
C THR A 469 19.11 -13.50 -40.36
N GLY A 470 17.92 -12.93 -40.09
CA GLY A 470 16.66 -13.67 -39.95
C GLY A 470 16.10 -13.78 -38.53
N LYS A 471 16.83 -13.35 -37.50
CA LYS A 471 16.33 -13.34 -36.10
C LYS A 471 15.82 -11.95 -35.68
N THR A 472 14.70 -11.91 -34.96
CA THR A 472 14.20 -10.68 -34.33
C THR A 472 14.55 -10.67 -32.84
N ILE A 473 15.08 -9.55 -32.35
CA ILE A 473 15.27 -9.34 -30.90
C ILE A 473 13.93 -8.87 -30.33
N LYS A 474 13.46 -9.57 -29.31
CA LYS A 474 12.42 -9.06 -28.42
C LYS A 474 12.97 -8.82 -27.03
N THR A 475 12.53 -7.74 -26.40
CA THR A 475 12.76 -7.52 -24.97
C THR A 475 11.47 -7.87 -24.25
N CYS A 476 11.58 -8.59 -23.14
CA CYS A 476 10.44 -8.99 -22.33
C CYS A 476 10.46 -8.31 -20.97
N SER A 477 9.29 -7.86 -20.51
CA SER A 477 9.04 -7.32 -19.18
C SER A 477 7.65 -7.74 -18.71
N ASN A 478 7.54 -8.13 -17.46
CA ASN A 478 6.47 -8.89 -16.82
C ASN A 478 5.93 -10.03 -17.70
N GLY A 479 6.83 -10.83 -18.28
CA GLY A 479 6.47 -11.91 -19.21
C GLY A 479 5.88 -11.47 -20.55
N MET A 480 5.85 -10.16 -20.84
CA MET A 480 5.35 -9.58 -22.09
C MET A 480 6.52 -9.13 -22.97
N CYS A 481 6.63 -9.69 -24.17
CA CYS A 481 7.69 -9.41 -25.13
C CYS A 481 7.23 -8.45 -26.23
N TYR A 482 7.99 -7.39 -26.46
CA TYR A 482 7.79 -6.44 -27.55
C TYR A 482 8.93 -6.50 -28.56
N ASN A 483 8.63 -6.14 -29.81
CA ASN A 483 9.66 -6.02 -30.84
C ASN A 483 10.58 -4.84 -30.48
N VAL A 484 11.89 -5.07 -30.51
CA VAL A 484 12.88 -3.99 -30.52
C VAL A 484 13.07 -3.61 -31.99
N GLU A 485 12.08 -2.93 -32.58
CA GLU A 485 12.32 -2.33 -33.90
C GLU A 485 13.32 -1.20 -33.71
N GLY A 486 14.36 -1.19 -34.55
CA GLY A 486 15.55 -0.35 -34.41
C GLY A 486 15.25 1.15 -34.35
N ASP A 487 15.00 1.64 -33.15
CA ASP A 487 15.30 2.99 -32.69
C ASP A 487 15.39 2.94 -31.16
N ASP A 488 16.32 3.68 -30.58
CA ASP A 488 16.72 3.63 -29.17
C ASP A 488 15.67 4.22 -28.20
N SER A 489 14.40 4.26 -28.62
CA SER A 489 13.29 4.73 -27.81
C SER A 489 12.50 3.53 -27.28
N THR A 490 12.76 3.15 -26.03
CA THR A 490 11.78 2.45 -25.18
C THR A 490 10.39 3.07 -25.40
N PRO A 491 9.30 2.29 -25.54
CA PRO A 491 7.99 2.86 -25.78
C PRO A 491 7.62 3.80 -24.62
N GLU A 492 7.59 5.11 -24.92
CA GLU A 492 6.97 6.11 -24.05
C GLU A 492 5.52 5.69 -23.82
N CYS A 493 5.10 5.67 -22.56
CA CYS A 493 3.74 5.47 -22.12
C CYS A 493 2.76 6.26 -23.01
N ILE A 494 1.70 5.64 -23.53
CA ILE A 494 0.60 6.38 -24.18
C ILE A 494 -0.33 6.83 -23.04
N PRO A 495 -0.32 8.11 -22.64
CA PRO A 495 -1.05 8.57 -21.47
C PRO A 495 -2.54 8.65 -21.80
N LYS A 496 -3.33 7.71 -21.28
CA LYS A 496 -4.79 7.87 -21.22
C LYS A 496 -5.21 8.23 -19.80
N THR A 497 -6.35 8.89 -19.68
CA THR A 497 -6.98 9.12 -18.37
C THR A 497 -7.16 7.78 -17.66
N GLY A 498 -6.51 7.59 -16.52
CA GLY A 498 -6.55 6.32 -15.77
C GLY A 498 -5.30 5.43 -15.87
N ASP A 499 -4.40 5.69 -16.83
CA ASP A 499 -3.20 4.86 -17.03
C ASP A 499 -2.06 5.27 -16.08
N PHE A 500 -1.21 4.31 -15.73
CA PHE A 500 -0.02 4.50 -14.89
C PHE A 500 1.23 4.53 -15.76
N CYS A 501 2.04 5.59 -15.65
CA CYS A 501 3.34 5.68 -16.32
C CYS A 501 4.49 5.58 -15.31
N GLU A 502 5.55 4.84 -15.67
CA GLU A 502 6.69 4.55 -14.77
C GLU A 502 7.62 5.75 -14.49
N LYS A 503 7.44 6.87 -15.22
CA LYS A 503 8.28 8.07 -15.13
C LYS A 503 7.42 9.31 -14.95
N ASP A 504 7.91 10.26 -14.14
CA ASP A 504 7.39 11.62 -14.02
C ASP A 504 7.61 12.37 -15.34
N VAL A 505 6.64 12.28 -16.25
CA VAL A 505 6.70 12.90 -17.57
C VAL A 505 5.34 13.49 -17.89
N ASP A 506 5.32 14.75 -18.30
CA ASP A 506 4.14 15.37 -18.89
C ASP A 506 4.13 15.19 -20.40
N TYR A 507 2.96 14.89 -20.95
CA TYR A 507 2.76 14.61 -22.37
C TYR A 507 1.78 15.60 -22.99
N ILE A 508 2.02 16.00 -24.24
CA ILE A 508 1.05 16.74 -25.05
C ILE A 508 0.41 15.76 -26.04
N THR A 509 -0.91 15.69 -26.08
CA THR A 509 -1.68 14.84 -27.00
C THR A 509 -2.53 15.65 -27.95
N SER A 510 -2.84 15.14 -29.15
CA SER A 510 -3.69 15.88 -30.10
C SER A 510 -5.18 15.87 -29.74
N ASP A 511 -5.60 14.86 -28.97
CA ASP A 511 -6.99 14.61 -28.55
C ASP A 511 -7.14 14.58 -27.03
N ALA A 512 -8.35 14.88 -26.55
CA ALA A 512 -8.66 15.07 -25.12
C ALA A 512 -8.65 13.75 -24.35
N GLU A 513 -8.78 12.64 -25.08
CA GLU A 513 -8.79 11.28 -24.57
C GLU A 513 -7.38 10.70 -24.37
N GLY A 514 -6.33 11.36 -24.89
CA GLY A 514 -4.93 10.97 -24.72
C GLY A 514 -4.45 9.89 -25.69
N ASN A 515 -5.14 9.67 -26.82
CA ASN A 515 -4.86 8.55 -27.72
C ASN A 515 -3.61 8.75 -28.59
N THR A 516 -3.24 10.00 -28.88
CA THR A 516 -2.12 10.31 -29.78
C THR A 516 -1.15 11.31 -29.15
N ILE A 517 0.05 10.85 -28.78
CA ILE A 517 1.12 11.73 -28.31
C ILE A 517 1.67 12.55 -29.48
N ILE A 518 1.76 13.85 -29.27
CA ILE A 518 2.47 14.76 -30.15
C ILE A 518 3.96 14.66 -29.79
N LYS A 519 4.72 13.83 -30.52
CA LYS A 519 6.17 13.71 -30.33
C LYS A 519 6.84 15.03 -30.73
N GLU A 520 7.51 15.66 -29.78
CA GLU A 520 8.38 16.78 -30.10
C GLU A 520 9.60 16.28 -30.86
N VAL A 521 9.72 16.69 -32.12
CA VAL A 521 10.95 16.48 -32.88
C VAL A 521 11.96 17.51 -32.39
N GLU A 522 12.99 17.05 -31.70
CA GLU A 522 14.08 17.89 -31.20
C GLU A 522 14.68 18.69 -32.37
N GLY A 523 14.53 20.02 -32.34
CA GLY A 523 14.98 20.93 -33.40
C GLY A 523 13.89 21.59 -34.26
N GLN A 524 12.60 21.23 -34.11
CA GLN A 524 11.52 21.99 -34.74
C GLN A 524 11.14 23.22 -33.91
N THR A 525 11.01 24.38 -34.56
CA THR A 525 10.72 25.68 -33.94
C THR A 525 9.22 25.97 -33.80
N THR A 526 8.34 25.12 -34.34
CA THR A 526 6.89 25.30 -34.25
C THR A 526 6.36 24.47 -33.09
N SER A 527 6.10 25.12 -31.95
CA SER A 527 5.41 24.50 -30.82
C SER A 527 4.04 23.97 -31.27
N GLN A 528 3.84 22.65 -31.18
CA GLN A 528 2.55 22.04 -31.45
C GLN A 528 1.65 22.17 -30.22
N LYS A 529 0.38 22.51 -30.45
CA LYS A 529 -0.63 22.67 -29.40
C LYS A 529 -1.41 21.37 -29.21
N GLY A 530 -1.69 21.00 -27.98
CA GLY A 530 -2.47 19.80 -27.65
C GLY A 530 -2.98 19.78 -26.21
N TYR A 531 -3.54 18.68 -25.76
CA TYR A 531 -3.96 18.49 -24.36
C TYR A 531 -2.77 18.02 -23.52
N LEU A 532 -2.56 18.63 -22.37
CA LEU A 532 -1.48 18.26 -21.47
C LEU A 532 -1.96 17.22 -20.46
N PHE A 533 -1.23 16.11 -20.32
CA PHE A 533 -1.45 15.10 -19.29
C PHE A 533 -0.31 15.12 -18.30
N GLN A 534 -0.64 15.16 -17.01
CA GLN A 534 0.31 15.08 -15.91
C GLN A 534 0.32 13.65 -15.38
N CYS A 535 1.48 12.99 -15.43
CA CYS A 535 1.68 11.66 -14.89
C CYS A 535 2.69 11.75 -13.74
N VAL A 536 2.21 11.57 -12.51
CA VAL A 536 3.05 11.55 -11.30
C VAL A 536 3.40 10.10 -10.97
N LYS A 537 4.67 9.83 -10.70
CA LYS A 537 5.20 8.49 -10.42
C LYS A 537 4.52 7.87 -9.20
N SER A 538 4.37 6.54 -9.28
CA SER A 538 3.89 5.62 -8.21
C SER A 538 2.50 5.95 -7.66
N ASP A 539 1.46 5.33 -8.23
CA ASP A 539 0.11 5.17 -7.64
C ASP A 539 -0.96 6.19 -8.04
N SER A 540 -0.65 7.18 -8.88
CA SER A 540 -1.67 8.10 -9.43
C SER A 540 -1.84 7.95 -10.95
N PRO A 541 -3.07 7.81 -11.45
CA PRO A 541 -3.32 7.78 -12.89
C PRO A 541 -2.97 9.12 -13.51
N CYS A 542 -2.56 9.11 -14.78
CA CYS A 542 -2.38 10.34 -15.54
C CYS A 542 -3.69 11.13 -15.60
N THR A 543 -3.64 12.42 -15.25
CA THR A 543 -4.80 13.31 -15.28
C THR A 543 -4.62 14.41 -16.32
N PRO A 544 -5.68 14.74 -17.10
CA PRO A 544 -5.63 15.87 -18.01
C PRO A 544 -5.52 17.19 -17.23
N TYR A 545 -4.65 18.08 -17.69
CA TYR A 545 -4.49 19.42 -17.17
C TYR A 545 -5.47 20.37 -17.87
N THR A 546 -6.47 20.83 -17.13
CA THR A 546 -7.64 21.55 -17.67
C THR A 546 -7.70 23.02 -17.27
N LYS A 547 -6.60 23.60 -16.77
CA LYS A 547 -6.57 24.98 -16.27
C LYS A 547 -5.73 25.88 -17.19
N PRO A 548 -6.22 27.05 -17.62
CA PRO A 548 -5.40 28.00 -18.37
C PRO A 548 -4.32 28.62 -17.47
N GLY A 549 -3.12 28.80 -18.03
CA GLY A 549 -1.95 29.34 -17.33
C GLY A 549 -0.64 28.65 -17.71
N TYR A 550 0.28 28.53 -16.75
CA TYR A 550 1.58 27.88 -16.92
C TYR A 550 1.75 26.69 -15.97
N LEU A 551 2.32 25.61 -16.49
CA LEU A 551 2.87 24.52 -15.68
C LEU A 551 4.38 24.45 -15.93
N ILE A 552 5.17 24.46 -14.86
CA ILE A 552 6.62 24.23 -14.93
C ILE A 552 6.92 22.87 -14.30
N SER A 553 7.56 22.01 -15.09
CA SER A 553 7.84 20.62 -14.72
C SER A 553 9.30 20.24 -14.98
N GLY A 554 9.80 19.29 -14.19
CA GLY A 554 11.18 18.81 -14.20
C GLY A 554 12.08 19.55 -13.20
N VAL A 555 12.74 18.78 -12.32
CA VAL A 555 13.55 19.34 -11.21
C VAL A 555 15.05 19.45 -11.57
N ASN A 556 15.56 18.72 -12.56
CA ASN A 556 17.02 18.56 -12.72
C ASN A 556 17.63 18.76 -14.14
N ASP A 557 16.90 18.61 -15.26
CA ASP A 557 17.53 18.53 -16.61
C ASP A 557 16.99 19.53 -17.66
N GLY A 558 16.61 20.73 -17.21
CA GLY A 558 16.02 21.75 -18.07
C GLY A 558 14.52 21.82 -17.89
N LYS A 559 14.09 22.88 -17.19
CA LYS A 559 12.68 23.13 -16.85
C LYS A 559 11.84 23.12 -18.12
N ARG A 560 10.82 22.27 -18.16
CA ARG A 560 9.80 22.28 -19.21
C ARG A 560 8.72 23.26 -18.79
N VAL A 561 8.40 24.22 -19.64
CA VAL A 561 7.30 25.16 -19.40
C VAL A 561 6.20 24.88 -20.40
N TYR A 562 5.02 24.60 -19.90
CA TYR A 562 3.82 24.42 -20.69
C TYR A 562 2.94 25.65 -20.54
N LYS A 563 2.59 26.27 -21.67
CA LYS A 563 1.70 27.42 -21.77
C LYS A 563 0.33 26.93 -22.22
N CYS A 564 -0.65 26.97 -21.33
CA CYS A 564 -1.98 26.43 -21.54
C CYS A 564 -3.01 27.56 -21.70
N LYS A 565 -3.74 27.58 -22.82
CA LYS A 565 -4.75 28.61 -23.14
C LYS A 565 -6.12 27.96 -23.36
N ASN A 566 -7.18 28.68 -22.99
CA ASN A 566 -8.52 28.34 -23.45
C ASN A 566 -8.63 28.64 -24.95
N GLU A 567 -8.85 27.62 -25.77
CA GLU A 567 -9.09 27.75 -27.22
C GLU A 567 -10.57 27.59 -27.59
N ALA A 568 -11.45 27.46 -26.58
CA ALA A 568 -12.88 27.35 -26.80
C ALA A 568 -13.39 28.49 -27.70
N SER A 569 -13.97 28.10 -28.84
CA SER A 569 -14.82 28.99 -29.62
C SER A 569 -16.01 29.41 -28.75
N ALA A 570 -16.38 30.70 -28.77
CA ALA A 570 -17.39 31.26 -27.88
C ALA A 570 -18.62 30.35 -27.69
N GLY A 571 -18.79 29.77 -26.50
CA GLY A 571 -19.95 28.94 -26.12
C GLY A 571 -19.69 27.45 -25.84
N ALA A 572 -18.47 26.92 -26.06
CA ALA A 572 -18.11 25.55 -25.68
C ALA A 572 -17.50 25.47 -24.26
N ALA A 573 -17.54 24.27 -23.64
CA ALA A 573 -16.80 23.97 -22.41
C ALA A 573 -15.30 24.28 -22.61
N ALA A 574 -14.60 24.66 -21.55
CA ALA A 574 -13.21 25.12 -21.62
C ALA A 574 -12.30 24.06 -22.28
N ASP A 575 -11.92 24.31 -23.54
CA ASP A 575 -10.97 23.49 -24.30
C ASP A 575 -9.57 24.04 -24.07
N VAL A 576 -8.87 23.52 -23.06
CA VAL A 576 -7.53 23.99 -22.69
C VAL A 576 -6.49 23.28 -23.53
N LYS A 577 -5.81 24.04 -24.40
CA LYS A 577 -4.69 23.56 -25.20
C LYS A 577 -3.39 24.13 -24.66
N CYS A 578 -2.43 23.25 -24.47
CA CYS A 578 -1.10 23.54 -24.00
C CYS A 578 -0.08 23.40 -25.13
N GLU A 579 0.93 24.25 -25.09
CA GLU A 579 2.12 24.16 -25.91
C GLU A 579 3.35 24.22 -25.03
N ARG A 580 4.38 23.43 -25.35
CA ARG A 580 5.67 23.60 -24.69
C ARG A 580 6.30 24.89 -25.20
N THR A 581 6.78 25.71 -24.28
CA THR A 581 7.45 26.96 -24.58
C THR A 581 8.84 26.98 -23.96
N LYS A 582 9.78 27.65 -24.63
CA LYS A 582 11.11 27.91 -24.07
C LYS A 582 11.03 29.20 -23.28
N ILE A 583 11.60 29.19 -22.07
CA ILE A 583 11.82 30.43 -21.34
C ILE A 583 12.91 31.21 -22.10
N PRO A 584 12.66 32.47 -22.52
CA PRO A 584 13.67 33.26 -23.21
C PRO A 584 14.95 33.36 -22.38
N THR A 585 16.08 33.00 -22.98
CA THR A 585 17.39 32.93 -22.31
C THR A 585 18.03 34.28 -22.02
N GLU A 586 17.51 35.36 -22.59
CA GLU A 586 18.28 36.60 -22.74
C GLU A 586 17.90 37.76 -21.78
N THR A 587 16.90 37.64 -20.90
CA THR A 587 16.52 38.79 -20.05
C THR A 587 15.89 38.43 -18.70
N GLU A 588 16.57 38.86 -17.64
CA GLU A 588 16.11 38.92 -16.23
C GLU A 588 15.13 40.08 -15.97
N THR A 589 14.72 40.84 -17.00
CA THR A 589 13.88 42.02 -16.82
C THR A 589 12.45 41.79 -17.29
N CYS A 590 11.51 42.07 -16.38
CA CYS A 590 10.09 42.19 -16.69
C CYS A 590 9.86 43.52 -17.44
N THR A 591 9.02 43.50 -18.48
CA THR A 591 8.65 44.67 -19.30
C THR A 591 7.16 44.64 -19.55
N ASP A 592 6.56 45.77 -19.95
CA ASP A 592 5.12 45.82 -20.28
C ASP A 592 4.69 44.74 -21.27
N ALA A 593 5.55 44.38 -22.23
CA ALA A 593 5.25 43.33 -23.21
C ALA A 593 5.29 41.91 -22.63
N ARG A 594 5.90 41.72 -21.46
CA ARG A 594 6.15 40.41 -20.82
C ARG A 594 5.28 40.15 -19.59
N VAL A 595 4.45 41.11 -19.15
CA VAL A 595 3.52 40.88 -18.03
C VAL A 595 2.67 39.64 -18.32
N GLY A 596 2.62 38.72 -17.36
CA GLY A 596 1.94 37.42 -17.49
C GLY A 596 2.73 36.36 -18.26
N THR A 597 4.06 36.51 -18.40
CA THR A 597 4.96 35.48 -18.95
C THR A 597 5.93 34.95 -17.89
N ILE A 598 6.43 33.72 -18.10
CA ILE A 598 7.47 33.13 -17.26
C ILE A 598 8.84 33.60 -17.75
N VAL A 599 9.68 34.03 -16.81
CA VAL A 599 11.02 34.55 -17.05
C VAL A 599 12.02 33.87 -16.12
N TYR A 600 13.30 33.86 -16.49
CA TYR A 600 14.35 33.52 -15.54
C TYR A 600 14.55 34.69 -14.57
N LYS A 601 14.48 34.41 -13.27
CA LYS A 601 14.89 35.35 -12.23
C LYS A 601 16.39 35.19 -11.91
N SER A 602 16.88 33.96 -12.04
CA SER A 602 18.29 33.60 -11.93
C SER A 602 18.58 32.36 -12.80
N ALA A 603 19.84 31.94 -12.87
CA ALA A 603 20.23 30.70 -13.58
C ALA A 603 19.50 29.44 -13.06
N SER A 604 19.07 29.45 -11.79
CA SER A 604 18.41 28.30 -11.14
C SER A 604 16.93 28.54 -10.82
N SER A 605 16.41 29.77 -10.95
CA SER A 605 15.02 30.09 -10.59
C SER A 605 14.24 30.80 -11.69
N VAL A 606 12.95 30.50 -11.73
CA VAL A 606 11.99 31.07 -12.70
C VAL A 606 10.93 31.83 -11.94
N GLY A 607 10.39 32.87 -12.57
CA GLY A 607 9.40 33.73 -11.98
C GLY A 607 8.32 34.14 -12.95
N LEU A 608 7.19 34.60 -12.42
CA LEU A 608 6.13 35.24 -13.19
C LEU A 608 6.37 36.75 -13.23
N CYS A 609 6.50 37.30 -14.43
CA CYS A 609 6.57 38.74 -14.65
C CYS A 609 5.19 39.36 -14.43
N TYR A 610 5.06 40.26 -13.44
CA TYR A 610 3.76 40.86 -13.06
C TYR A 610 3.68 42.37 -13.26
N GLY A 611 4.80 43.05 -13.55
CA GLY A 611 4.85 44.51 -13.74
C GLY A 611 5.73 44.95 -14.91
N SER A 612 6.19 46.20 -14.90
CA SER A 612 6.89 46.80 -16.04
C SER A 612 8.36 47.13 -15.75
N THR A 613 8.81 46.88 -14.53
CA THR A 613 10.18 47.11 -14.07
C THR A 613 10.92 45.79 -13.88
N ALA A 614 12.26 45.82 -13.91
CA ALA A 614 13.08 44.63 -13.74
C ALA A 614 12.83 43.86 -12.43
N GLU A 615 12.36 44.55 -11.38
CA GLU A 615 12.12 43.97 -10.05
C GLU A 615 10.73 43.29 -9.94
N ASP A 616 9.85 43.46 -10.94
CA ASP A 616 8.47 42.97 -10.89
C ASP A 616 8.35 41.49 -11.30
N ILE A 617 9.18 40.64 -10.68
CA ILE A 617 9.21 39.19 -10.91
C ILE A 617 8.88 38.47 -9.60
N HIS A 618 7.76 37.75 -9.60
CA HIS A 618 7.41 36.86 -8.50
C HIS A 618 8.07 35.51 -8.70
N GLU A 619 9.00 35.15 -7.83
CA GLU A 619 9.69 33.85 -7.90
C GLU A 619 8.73 32.70 -7.62
N LEU A 620 8.79 31.66 -8.43
CA LEU A 620 7.95 30.49 -8.26
C LEU A 620 8.61 29.52 -7.29
N VAL A 621 8.18 29.57 -6.03
CA VAL A 621 8.72 28.77 -4.92
C VAL A 621 7.73 27.67 -4.55
N THR A 622 8.20 26.43 -4.41
CA THR A 622 7.38 25.28 -4.01
C THR A 622 6.77 25.47 -2.62
N GLY A 623 5.48 25.21 -2.48
CA GLY A 623 4.78 25.18 -1.19
C GLY A 623 3.99 26.45 -0.81
N GLU A 624 4.24 27.57 -1.49
CA GLU A 624 3.46 28.79 -1.28
C GLU A 624 2.27 28.86 -2.23
N THR A 625 1.14 29.34 -1.73
CA THR A 625 -0.01 29.74 -2.55
C THR A 625 -0.15 31.26 -2.48
N THR A 626 0.10 31.94 -3.60
CA THR A 626 -0.03 33.40 -3.70
C THR A 626 -1.03 33.75 -4.80
N HIS A 627 -1.70 34.90 -4.62
CA HIS A 627 -2.63 35.43 -5.60
C HIS A 627 -2.11 36.76 -6.11
N MET A 628 -2.13 36.94 -7.43
CA MET A 628 -1.64 38.18 -8.05
C MET A 628 -2.61 38.65 -9.12
N MET A 629 -2.70 39.97 -9.29
CA MET A 629 -3.42 40.56 -10.40
C MET A 629 -2.45 40.84 -11.56
N LEU A 630 -2.79 40.43 -12.77
CA LEU A 630 -1.99 40.70 -13.97
C LEU A 630 -2.78 41.55 -14.94
N LYS A 631 -2.11 42.53 -15.56
CA LYS A 631 -2.66 43.32 -16.65
C LYS A 631 -2.57 42.57 -17.97
N TYR A 632 -3.51 42.83 -18.88
CA TYR A 632 -3.46 42.34 -20.25
C TYR A 632 -2.14 42.63 -20.96
N THR A 633 -1.66 41.61 -21.67
CA THR A 633 -0.60 41.65 -22.68
C THR A 633 -0.97 40.73 -23.83
N ASN A 634 -0.48 41.03 -25.04
CA ASN A 634 -0.80 40.24 -26.23
C ASN A 634 -0.31 38.78 -26.15
N ASP A 635 0.59 38.45 -25.20
CA ASP A 635 1.22 37.13 -25.11
C ASP A 635 0.93 36.35 -23.81
N ASN A 636 -0.04 36.76 -22.98
CA ASN A 636 -0.33 35.99 -21.76
C ASN A 636 -1.02 34.64 -22.05
N ALA A 637 -0.90 33.70 -21.10
CA ALA A 637 -1.51 32.37 -21.15
C ALA A 637 -3.00 32.37 -20.74
N PHE A 638 -3.51 33.47 -20.21
CA PHE A 638 -4.81 33.51 -19.54
C PHE A 638 -5.98 33.88 -20.46
N GLY A 639 -5.72 34.17 -21.73
CA GLY A 639 -6.76 34.34 -22.76
C GLY A 639 -7.61 35.61 -22.59
N ILE A 640 -7.10 36.62 -21.88
CA ILE A 640 -7.80 37.90 -21.70
C ILE A 640 -7.68 38.82 -22.91
N THR A 641 -8.49 39.88 -22.95
CA THR A 641 -8.52 40.90 -24.02
C THR A 641 -8.06 42.28 -23.51
N ASN A 642 -7.85 43.23 -24.43
CA ASN A 642 -7.42 44.59 -24.11
C ASN A 642 -8.26 45.23 -22.98
N ASN A 643 -7.58 45.88 -22.03
CA ASN A 643 -8.15 46.54 -20.84
C ASN A 643 -8.71 45.61 -19.73
N GLN A 644 -8.53 44.30 -19.85
CA GLN A 644 -8.85 43.36 -18.76
C GLN A 644 -7.64 43.09 -17.87
N TYR A 645 -7.93 42.68 -16.64
CA TYR A 645 -6.98 42.13 -15.68
C TYR A 645 -7.37 40.70 -15.36
N VAL A 646 -6.44 39.88 -14.87
CA VAL A 646 -6.73 38.54 -14.34
C VAL A 646 -6.22 38.40 -12.93
N VAL A 647 -6.95 37.65 -12.11
CA VAL A 647 -6.42 37.11 -10.86
C VAL A 647 -5.85 35.73 -11.15
N VAL A 648 -4.57 35.55 -10.89
CA VAL A 648 -3.89 34.26 -11.00
C VAL A 648 -3.60 33.70 -9.62
N ALA A 649 -3.74 32.39 -9.47
CA ALA A 649 -3.24 31.62 -8.35
C ALA A 649 -1.90 31.00 -8.73
N ILE A 650 -0.91 31.17 -7.87
CA ILE A 650 0.42 30.60 -7.99
C ILE A 650 0.55 29.57 -6.89
N LYS A 651 0.73 28.31 -7.25
CA LYS A 651 0.91 27.20 -6.32
C LYS A 651 2.16 26.42 -6.71
N GLY A 652 3.27 26.71 -6.06
CA GLY A 652 4.55 26.13 -6.43
C GLY A 652 4.96 26.47 -7.86
N THR A 653 5.07 25.45 -8.71
CA THR A 653 5.47 25.57 -10.12
C THR A 653 4.28 25.74 -11.08
N THR A 654 3.07 25.89 -10.55
CA THR A 654 1.84 26.05 -11.33
C THR A 654 1.29 27.47 -11.17
N VAL A 655 1.01 28.14 -12.29
CA VAL A 655 0.36 29.46 -12.35
C VAL A 655 -0.93 29.33 -13.13
N THR A 656 -2.09 29.48 -12.48
CA THR A 656 -3.40 29.28 -13.14
C THR A 656 -4.32 30.47 -12.96
N LEU A 657 -5.23 30.69 -13.90
CA LEU A 657 -6.35 31.62 -13.70
C LEU A 657 -7.17 31.17 -12.47
N ASN A 658 -7.39 32.07 -11.51
CA ASN A 658 -8.24 31.78 -10.36
C ASN A 658 -9.70 32.09 -10.70
N ALA A 659 -10.36 31.15 -11.39
CA ALA A 659 -11.75 31.29 -11.80
C ALA A 659 -12.72 31.37 -10.60
N ASP A 660 -12.40 30.71 -9.49
CA ASP A 660 -13.25 30.63 -8.31
C ASP A 660 -13.01 31.77 -7.31
N TYR A 661 -12.16 32.75 -7.62
CA TYR A 661 -11.78 33.82 -6.68
C TYR A 661 -12.98 34.52 -6.02
N GLU A 662 -14.01 34.88 -6.80
CA GLU A 662 -15.24 35.52 -6.31
C GLU A 662 -16.04 34.61 -5.35
N LYS A 663 -16.03 33.30 -5.60
CA LYS A 663 -16.74 32.30 -4.78
C LYS A 663 -15.98 31.97 -3.50
N ASP A 664 -14.66 31.83 -3.60
CA ASP A 664 -13.78 31.43 -2.51
C ASP A 664 -13.56 32.58 -1.50
N TYR A 665 -13.62 33.82 -1.98
CA TYR A 665 -13.30 35.00 -1.17
C TYR A 665 -14.47 36.01 -1.04
N GLY A 666 -15.57 35.83 -1.78
CA GLY A 666 -16.71 36.76 -1.84
C GLY A 666 -16.45 37.99 -2.73
N TYR A 667 -17.45 38.87 -2.91
CA TYR A 667 -17.27 40.18 -3.56
C TYR A 667 -16.24 41.02 -2.79
N GLN A 668 -14.97 40.91 -3.16
CA GLN A 668 -13.88 41.68 -2.58
C GLN A 668 -13.41 42.72 -3.61
N TYR A 669 -13.50 43.99 -3.23
CA TYR A 669 -12.87 45.07 -3.98
C TYR A 669 -11.36 44.80 -4.05
N LEU A 670 -10.87 44.54 -5.25
CA LEU A 670 -9.45 44.34 -5.48
C LEU A 670 -8.79 45.69 -5.65
N TYR A 671 -7.82 45.97 -4.78
CA TYR A 671 -6.97 47.14 -4.90
C TYR A 671 -5.61 46.71 -5.42
N ALA A 672 -5.29 47.05 -6.67
CA ALA A 672 -3.95 46.85 -7.21
C ALA A 672 -3.12 48.12 -7.01
N HIS A 673 -2.06 48.05 -6.21
CA HIS A 673 -1.01 49.07 -6.26
C HIS A 673 -0.31 48.94 -7.62
N ASN A 674 -0.26 50.00 -8.41
CA ASN A 674 0.25 49.98 -9.79
C ASN A 674 1.70 49.48 -9.94
N THR A 675 2.49 49.47 -8.86
CA THR A 675 3.85 48.90 -8.87
C THR A 675 3.96 47.52 -8.21
N THR A 676 3.04 47.11 -7.33
CA THR A 676 3.17 45.81 -6.62
C THR A 676 2.12 44.78 -7.00
N ASN A 677 1.05 45.19 -7.68
CA ASN A 677 -0.08 44.36 -8.14
C ASN A 677 -0.61 43.36 -7.09
N LYS A 678 -0.40 43.68 -5.81
CA LYS A 678 -0.83 42.89 -4.67
C LYS A 678 -2.33 43.06 -4.49
N ILE A 679 -3.01 41.94 -4.25
CA ILE A 679 -4.43 41.88 -3.94
C ILE A 679 -4.61 42.21 -2.44
N LEU A 680 -5.39 43.26 -2.13
CA LEU A 680 -5.86 43.51 -0.78
C LEU A 680 -7.21 42.82 -0.57
N THR A 681 -7.38 42.18 0.58
CA THR A 681 -8.62 41.50 0.97
C THR A 681 -9.51 42.40 1.84
N LYS A 682 -10.82 42.12 1.87
CA LYS A 682 -11.80 42.92 2.62
C LYS A 682 -11.46 42.92 4.12
N GLY A 683 -11.13 44.09 4.66
CA GLY A 683 -10.76 44.29 6.06
C GLY A 683 -9.27 44.52 6.30
N GLU A 684 -8.42 44.30 5.30
CA GLU A 684 -7.05 44.81 5.33
C GLU A 684 -7.06 46.33 5.27
N THR A 685 -6.31 46.96 6.18
CA THR A 685 -6.18 48.42 6.20
C THR A 685 -5.34 48.83 5.00
N CYS A 686 -5.83 49.76 4.19
CA CYS A 686 -5.01 50.36 3.14
C CYS A 686 -3.69 50.84 3.76
N PRO A 687 -2.53 50.53 3.14
CA PRO A 687 -1.27 51.05 3.62
C PRO A 687 -1.38 52.57 3.73
N ALA A 688 -0.95 53.13 4.87
CA ALA A 688 -1.02 54.57 5.10
C ALA A 688 -0.36 55.30 3.93
N PRO A 689 -1.01 56.34 3.36
CA PRO A 689 -0.49 57.02 2.19
C PRO A 689 0.89 57.59 2.52
N VAL A 690 1.92 57.02 1.90
CA VAL A 690 3.24 57.66 1.82
C VAL A 690 3.09 58.81 0.83
N GLU A 691 3.61 60.00 1.14
CA GLU A 691 3.50 61.20 0.30
C GLU A 691 4.05 60.97 -1.12
N ASN A 692 3.20 60.50 -2.04
CA ASN A 692 3.20 60.59 -3.51
C ASN A 692 2.26 59.52 -4.06
N VAL A 693 1.03 59.95 -4.34
CA VAL A 693 -0.18 59.13 -4.48
C VAL A 693 -0.24 58.41 -5.83
N TYR A 694 -0.26 57.07 -5.80
CA TYR A 694 -0.77 56.27 -6.91
C TYR A 694 -2.26 55.97 -6.70
N PRO A 695 -3.13 56.19 -7.71
CA PRO A 695 -4.56 56.00 -7.56
C PRO A 695 -4.86 54.50 -7.38
N ILE A 696 -5.41 54.17 -6.22
CA ILE A 696 -6.02 52.88 -5.96
C ILE A 696 -7.18 52.71 -6.96
N SER A 697 -7.14 51.66 -7.77
CA SER A 697 -8.20 51.34 -8.73
C SER A 697 -9.02 50.18 -8.22
N GLU A 698 -10.33 50.27 -8.40
CA GLU A 698 -11.30 49.23 -8.07
C GLU A 698 -11.61 48.38 -9.30
N TYR A 699 -11.79 47.07 -9.10
CA TYR A 699 -12.05 46.10 -10.15
C TYR A 699 -13.23 45.21 -9.78
N GLU A 700 -14.08 44.95 -10.77
CA GLU A 700 -15.13 43.93 -10.71
C GLU A 700 -14.64 42.69 -11.45
N CYS A 701 -14.69 41.53 -10.80
CA CYS A 701 -14.13 40.29 -11.34
C CYS A 701 -15.19 39.20 -11.43
N THR A 702 -15.21 38.50 -12.57
CA THR A 702 -16.06 37.34 -12.81
C THR A 702 -15.21 36.25 -13.44
N ASN A 703 -15.24 35.04 -12.87
CA ASN A 703 -14.41 33.92 -13.32
C ASN A 703 -12.90 34.24 -13.40
N GLY A 704 -12.39 35.02 -12.44
CA GLY A 704 -10.98 35.44 -12.39
C GLY A 704 -10.58 36.52 -13.41
N ILE A 705 -11.51 37.00 -14.25
CA ILE A 705 -11.30 38.09 -15.19
C ILE A 705 -11.89 39.36 -14.61
N CYS A 706 -11.10 40.42 -14.57
CA CYS A 706 -11.40 41.66 -13.89
C CYS A 706 -11.48 42.85 -14.85
N THR A 707 -12.51 43.68 -14.70
CA THR A 707 -12.66 44.95 -15.40
C THR A 707 -12.61 46.10 -14.41
N LYS A 708 -11.87 47.16 -14.76
CA LYS A 708 -11.80 48.37 -13.95
C LYS A 708 -13.19 49.00 -13.89
N THR A 709 -13.73 49.23 -12.69
CA THR A 709 -15.00 49.93 -12.54
C THR A 709 -14.79 51.41 -12.86
N THR A 710 -15.63 51.98 -13.72
CA THR A 710 -15.55 53.40 -14.13
C THR A 710 -16.06 54.37 -13.06
N ASN A 711 -16.53 53.87 -11.92
CA ASN A 711 -17.20 54.63 -10.88
C ASN A 711 -16.48 54.52 -9.53
N ALA A 712 -15.36 55.22 -9.37
CA ALA A 712 -14.85 55.57 -8.05
C ALA A 712 -14.40 57.04 -8.08
N ALA A 713 -15.17 57.88 -7.39
CA ALA A 713 -14.83 59.26 -7.06
C ALA A 713 -14.01 59.29 -5.77
#